data_AF-A0A2N3WF79-F1
#
_entry.id   AF-A0A2N3WF79-F1
#
_cell.length_a   1.000
_cell.length_b   1.000
_cell.length_c   1.000
_cell.angle_alpha   90.00
_cell.angle_beta   90.00
_cell.angle_gamma   90.00
#
_symmetry.space_group_name_H-M   'P 1'
#
loop_
_entity.id
_entity.type
_entity.pdbx_description
1 polymer ?
#
loop_
_entity_poly.entity_id
_entity_poly.type
_entity_poly.pdbx_seq_one_letter_code
_entity_poly.pdbx_strand_id
1 'polypeptide(L)'
;MRQLHPIPHGDNDSGTDLAARLRPQFAQPVILVDPDDPVIGGPQCLVPVCDRLAVIFGKCSAHHQRWIEAGRPDDVETWAKSAPANRRWLHQPRKCAITTCHRSRREHGLCHSHASRWQKQGRAGLTQWIADGGGGPPLPAGDGCRFPDCCLEAEGEAGLCDHHRNRWIRADRPPIESWLLGCATFGQDRFDLRALPLKMRLEIAYAIQCRVDERRTITRPHSIRRLLRALPGGGVPSLLDRSPDSWMAYLGFSSERGYIERRFLLDAIGYLRDLVDGVGWDAEFPRDVWLLRRLGFPGRDTRFRFTGIEPIWLRQLTKRWARWRLSTGIAVATVGADIRAITLFAQSFPALQRGPEALTRELVEVHLAHLIERFPNPKSRTGQLSSLAGLLRAARQHGWESRLSAQVDLFPEDYPRLVKGPPRALSEAVMAQLEHPCVLARFADSRGRLLARILMSTGLRVGDGARLRLDCVVRDGQGAPYLRYTNHKMRRDAFVPIDTDLAEAIAVQQQAVLDEFDDPAVLLPRPTRNPDGKVAFSTATFRGELREWLRVSDVRDELGRAVHVAPHQWRHTFGTRLINNEVPQETVRRLLDHDSHAMTSHYARLSDTTIREQWERARKVNIAGEALATDTGPLADAVWMKNNLSRAKMALPNGYCSLPLQQKCEFANACLTCPVFVTTPEFLPQHRHQLEQTQDLIAQADRNGHQRLAEMNRTVEKNLLAIIDGLTTSDGCCGGGKSCACNGKSGSNAC
;
A
#
# COMPACT_ATOMS: atom_id res chain seq x y z
N MET A 1 -0.16 -41.69 -19.33
CA MET A 1 -1.54 -41.25 -18.98
C MET A 1 -2.46 -42.46 -18.95
N ARG A 2 -2.78 -43.00 -17.78
CA ARG A 2 -3.89 -43.95 -17.59
C ARG A 2 -4.90 -43.25 -16.69
N GLN A 3 -6.13 -43.12 -17.18
CA GLN A 3 -7.25 -42.49 -16.48
C GLN A 3 -7.59 -43.32 -15.24
N LEU A 4 -7.53 -42.69 -14.06
CA LEU A 4 -8.09 -43.23 -12.82
C LEU A 4 -9.55 -42.79 -12.76
N HIS A 5 -10.46 -43.76 -12.73
CA HIS A 5 -11.90 -43.52 -12.65
C HIS A 5 -12.31 -42.93 -11.28
N PRO A 6 -13.30 -42.02 -11.23
CA PRO A 6 -13.87 -41.52 -9.98
C PRO A 6 -14.69 -42.61 -9.25
N ILE A 7 -14.55 -42.65 -7.92
CA ILE A 7 -15.27 -43.57 -7.02
C ILE A 7 -16.72 -43.06 -6.84
N PRO A 8 -17.76 -43.92 -6.75
CA PRO A 8 -19.16 -43.48 -6.70
C PRO A 8 -19.50 -42.76 -5.39
N HIS A 9 -20.27 -41.68 -5.49
CA HIS A 9 -20.82 -40.90 -4.38
C HIS A 9 -22.10 -41.55 -3.85
N GLY A 10 -22.20 -41.71 -2.53
CA GLY A 10 -23.45 -42.03 -1.83
C GLY A 10 -24.15 -40.75 -1.36
N ASP A 11 -25.46 -40.69 -1.59
CA ASP A 11 -26.34 -39.54 -1.41
C ASP A 11 -26.49 -39.02 0.05
N ASN A 12 -26.66 -37.69 0.12
CA ASN A 12 -27.33 -36.83 1.12
C ASN A 12 -26.46 -35.72 1.74
N ASP A 13 -26.38 -34.56 1.07
CA ASP A 13 -26.29 -33.23 1.72
C ASP A 13 -26.56 -32.11 0.69
N SER A 14 -27.84 -31.77 0.46
CA SER A 14 -28.30 -30.83 -0.60
C SER A 14 -28.00 -29.35 -0.33
N GLY A 15 -26.96 -29.01 0.43
CA GLY A 15 -26.57 -27.62 0.74
C GLY A 15 -25.22 -27.18 0.18
N THR A 16 -24.29 -28.11 -0.06
CA THR A 16 -22.90 -27.80 -0.42
C THR A 16 -22.33 -28.91 -1.28
N ASP A 17 -22.75 -29.03 -2.54
CA ASP A 17 -22.04 -29.89 -3.49
C ASP A 17 -20.68 -29.24 -3.85
N LEU A 18 -19.74 -29.35 -2.92
CA LEU A 18 -18.37 -28.89 -3.09
C LEU A 18 -17.67 -29.71 -4.17
N ALA A 19 -18.03 -30.98 -4.33
CA ALA A 19 -17.42 -31.85 -5.33
C ALA A 19 -17.66 -31.33 -6.75
N ALA A 20 -18.89 -30.93 -7.07
CA ALA A 20 -19.21 -30.31 -8.37
C ALA A 20 -18.54 -28.95 -8.61
N ARG A 21 -18.10 -28.26 -7.55
CA ARG A 21 -17.45 -26.95 -7.64
C ARG A 21 -15.93 -27.03 -7.76
N LEU A 22 -15.34 -28.19 -7.49
CA LEU A 22 -13.90 -28.40 -7.60
C LEU A 22 -13.54 -28.72 -9.05
N ARG A 23 -12.53 -28.03 -9.58
CA ARG A 23 -11.89 -28.42 -10.84
C ARG A 23 -11.18 -29.78 -10.63
N PRO A 24 -11.02 -30.58 -11.71
CA PRO A 24 -10.48 -31.94 -11.60
C PRO A 24 -9.14 -32.04 -10.84
N GLN A 25 -8.27 -31.03 -10.93
CA GLN A 25 -6.98 -31.05 -10.21
C GLN A 25 -7.12 -30.86 -8.69
N PHE A 26 -8.16 -30.17 -8.21
CA PHE A 26 -8.41 -29.94 -6.78
C PHE A 26 -9.33 -31.00 -6.17
N ALA A 27 -10.10 -31.73 -6.99
CA ALA A 27 -10.96 -32.81 -6.53
C ALA A 27 -10.18 -34.08 -6.08
N GLN A 28 -8.86 -34.10 -6.28
CA GLN A 28 -8.01 -35.23 -5.91
C GLN A 28 -7.66 -35.23 -4.41
N PRO A 29 -7.49 -36.42 -3.79
CA PRO A 29 -7.04 -36.53 -2.40
C PRO A 29 -5.59 -36.06 -2.18
N VAL A 30 -4.82 -35.95 -3.26
CA VAL A 30 -3.48 -35.36 -3.29
C VAL A 30 -3.47 -34.33 -4.41
N ILE A 31 -3.32 -33.06 -4.07
CA ILE A 31 -3.26 -31.95 -5.02
C ILE A 31 -1.78 -31.71 -5.34
N LEU A 32 -1.36 -32.05 -6.55
CA LEU A 32 0.00 -31.76 -7.03
C LEU A 32 0.15 -30.28 -7.34
N VAL A 33 1.30 -29.73 -7.00
CA VAL A 33 1.63 -28.34 -7.28
C VAL A 33 2.33 -28.26 -8.62
N ASP A 34 1.77 -27.44 -9.51
CA ASP A 34 2.49 -26.92 -10.66
C ASP A 34 3.50 -25.85 -10.18
N PRO A 35 4.81 -26.00 -10.41
CA PRO A 35 5.80 -25.00 -10.02
C PRO A 35 5.53 -23.61 -10.60
N ASP A 36 4.90 -23.54 -11.77
CA ASP A 36 4.60 -22.30 -12.47
C ASP A 36 3.30 -21.64 -11.96
N ASP A 37 2.56 -22.31 -11.06
CA ASP A 37 1.39 -21.70 -10.44
C ASP A 37 1.79 -20.52 -9.52
N PRO A 38 1.25 -19.31 -9.74
CA PRO A 38 1.67 -18.09 -9.03
C PRO A 38 1.21 -18.05 -7.56
N VAL A 39 0.31 -18.93 -7.15
CA VAL A 39 -0.26 -18.97 -5.80
C VAL A 39 0.30 -20.16 -5.02
N ILE A 40 0.25 -21.36 -5.57
CA ILE A 40 0.66 -22.59 -4.87
C ILE A 40 2.08 -23.04 -5.25
N GLY A 41 2.58 -22.60 -6.40
CA GLY A 41 3.93 -22.85 -6.92
C GLY A 41 5.00 -21.88 -6.41
N GLY A 42 6.11 -21.82 -7.14
CA GLY A 42 7.27 -20.99 -6.79
C GLY A 42 8.59 -21.49 -7.37
N PRO A 43 9.71 -20.83 -7.00
CA PRO A 43 11.02 -21.18 -7.52
C PRO A 43 11.37 -22.63 -7.15
N GLN A 44 11.99 -23.35 -8.07
CA GLN A 44 12.45 -24.72 -7.85
C GLN A 44 13.73 -24.77 -7.02
N CYS A 45 14.01 -25.93 -6.43
CA CYS A 45 15.21 -26.18 -5.65
C CYS A 45 16.46 -26.12 -6.54
N LEU A 46 17.51 -25.43 -6.09
CA LEU A 46 18.80 -25.28 -6.79
C LEU A 46 19.48 -26.61 -7.19
N VAL A 47 19.09 -27.73 -6.56
CA VAL A 47 19.62 -29.06 -6.90
C VAL A 47 18.92 -29.55 -8.18
N PRO A 48 19.62 -29.69 -9.33
CA PRO A 48 18.98 -29.87 -10.64
C PRO A 48 18.07 -31.09 -10.76
N VAL A 49 18.31 -32.12 -9.95
CA VAL A 49 17.54 -33.37 -9.93
C VAL A 49 16.38 -33.37 -8.92
N CYS A 50 15.97 -32.20 -8.43
CA CYS A 50 14.95 -32.04 -7.40
C CYS A 50 13.80 -31.15 -7.87
N ASP A 51 12.63 -31.75 -8.09
CA ASP A 51 11.41 -31.05 -8.56
C ASP A 51 10.62 -30.37 -7.43
N ARG A 52 11.25 -30.20 -6.25
CA ARG A 52 10.62 -29.52 -5.13
C ARG A 52 10.82 -28.02 -5.22
N LEU A 53 9.88 -27.28 -4.68
CA LEU A 53 9.97 -25.85 -4.47
C LEU A 53 11.10 -25.53 -3.48
N ALA A 54 11.82 -24.46 -3.78
CA ALA A 54 12.73 -23.79 -2.87
C ALA A 54 11.94 -23.14 -1.73
N VAL A 55 12.40 -23.38 -0.50
CA VAL A 55 11.80 -22.84 0.72
C VAL A 55 12.79 -21.96 1.48
N ILE A 56 14.08 -22.34 1.49
CA ILE A 56 15.11 -21.68 2.29
C ILE A 56 16.36 -21.49 1.43
N PHE A 57 16.75 -20.24 1.16
CA PHE A 57 17.95 -19.88 0.39
C PHE A 57 18.10 -20.68 -0.93
N GLY A 58 17.04 -20.71 -1.74
CA GLY A 58 17.01 -21.44 -3.01
C GLY A 58 16.91 -22.97 -2.89
N LYS A 59 16.84 -23.54 -1.68
CA LYS A 59 16.82 -24.99 -1.45
C LYS A 59 15.49 -25.44 -0.86
N CYS A 60 15.03 -26.64 -1.21
CA CYS A 60 13.93 -27.27 -0.46
C CYS A 60 14.38 -27.60 0.97
N SER A 61 13.45 -27.78 1.93
CA SER A 61 13.82 -27.99 3.34
C SER A 61 14.77 -29.17 3.56
N ALA A 62 14.63 -30.26 2.79
CA ALA A 62 15.50 -31.42 2.90
C ALA A 62 16.92 -31.15 2.35
N HIS A 63 17.04 -30.45 1.22
CA HIS A 63 18.36 -30.09 0.67
C HIS A 63 19.03 -28.99 1.49
N HIS A 64 18.28 -28.07 2.07
CA HIS A 64 18.82 -27.11 3.02
C HIS A 64 19.45 -27.81 4.24
N GLN A 65 18.78 -28.82 4.79
CA GLN A 65 19.34 -29.61 5.89
C GLN A 65 20.62 -30.34 5.48
N ARG A 66 20.68 -30.91 4.27
CA ARG A 66 21.88 -31.58 3.76
C ARG A 66 23.04 -30.62 3.48
N TRP A 67 22.74 -29.39 3.09
CA TRP A 67 23.73 -28.32 2.96
C TRP A 67 24.31 -27.95 4.33
N ILE A 68 23.47 -27.89 5.38
CA ILE A 68 23.94 -27.73 6.77
C ILE A 68 24.83 -28.91 7.18
N GLU A 69 24.39 -30.15 6.93
CA GLU A 69 25.15 -31.37 7.25
C GLU A 69 26.48 -31.45 6.49
N ALA A 70 26.57 -30.86 5.31
CA ALA A 70 27.80 -30.74 4.52
C ALA A 70 28.73 -29.60 4.99
N GLY A 71 28.43 -28.95 6.12
CA GLY A 71 29.26 -27.88 6.68
C GLY A 71 29.01 -26.49 6.09
N ARG A 72 27.86 -26.27 5.43
CA ARG A 72 27.46 -24.99 4.83
C ARG A 72 28.48 -24.43 3.83
N PRO A 73 28.83 -25.17 2.76
CA PRO A 73 29.77 -24.69 1.75
C PRO A 73 29.30 -23.36 1.14
N ASP A 74 30.22 -22.40 1.02
CA ASP A 74 29.97 -21.06 0.47
C ASP A 74 29.61 -21.11 -1.02
N ASP A 75 30.24 -22.01 -1.78
CA ASP A 75 29.88 -22.31 -3.17
C ASP A 75 28.66 -23.24 -3.21
N VAL A 76 27.48 -22.63 -3.10
CA VAL A 76 26.18 -23.31 -3.10
C VAL A 76 25.90 -23.99 -4.45
N GLU A 77 26.37 -23.43 -5.56
CA GLU A 77 26.10 -23.96 -6.91
C GLU A 77 26.85 -25.27 -7.16
N THR A 78 28.14 -25.32 -6.82
CA THR A 78 28.95 -26.54 -6.95
C THR A 78 28.44 -27.64 -6.02
N TRP A 79 28.06 -27.28 -4.78
CA TRP A 79 27.40 -28.22 -3.88
C TRP A 79 26.08 -28.74 -4.46
N ALA A 80 25.24 -27.86 -5.03
CA ALA A 80 23.94 -28.25 -5.56
C ALA A 80 24.03 -29.21 -6.75
N LYS A 81 25.05 -29.06 -7.62
CA LYS A 81 25.33 -29.97 -8.74
C LYS A 81 25.74 -31.38 -8.28
N SER A 82 26.40 -31.50 -7.12
CA SER A 82 26.87 -32.78 -6.58
C SER A 82 25.88 -33.42 -5.58
N ALA A 83 24.93 -32.64 -5.04
CA ALA A 83 23.94 -33.13 -4.09
C ALA A 83 22.93 -34.08 -4.75
N PRO A 84 22.70 -35.30 -4.21
CA PRO A 84 21.79 -36.23 -4.87
C PRO A 84 20.32 -35.88 -4.59
N ALA A 85 19.42 -36.35 -5.46
CA ALA A 85 17.99 -36.11 -5.36
C ALA A 85 17.38 -36.62 -4.04
N ASN A 86 16.30 -35.98 -3.59
CA ASN A 86 15.41 -36.53 -2.56
C ASN A 86 14.50 -37.63 -3.15
N ARG A 87 15.03 -38.46 -4.05
CA ARG A 87 14.34 -39.56 -4.70
C ARG A 87 15.01 -40.90 -4.37
N ARG A 88 15.77 -40.98 -3.27
CA ARG A 88 16.53 -42.18 -2.87
C ARG A 88 15.69 -43.47 -2.81
N TRP A 89 14.37 -43.34 -2.64
CA TRP A 89 13.37 -44.41 -2.64
C TRP A 89 12.87 -44.87 -4.02
N LEU A 90 13.20 -44.17 -5.10
CA LEU A 90 12.91 -44.54 -6.49
C LEU A 90 14.13 -45.20 -7.17
N HIS A 91 15.27 -45.33 -6.48
CA HIS A 91 16.36 -46.15 -7.01
C HIS A 91 15.88 -47.58 -7.16
N GLN A 92 16.03 -48.14 -8.35
CA GLN A 92 15.62 -49.50 -8.61
C GLN A 92 16.27 -50.45 -7.60
N PRO A 93 15.48 -51.30 -6.92
CA PRO A 93 16.05 -52.28 -6.01
C PRO A 93 16.98 -53.21 -6.81
N ARG A 94 18.08 -53.65 -6.18
CA ARG A 94 19.03 -54.54 -6.86
C ARG A 94 18.35 -55.86 -7.21
N LYS A 95 18.45 -56.28 -8.48
CA LYS A 95 17.98 -57.58 -8.95
C LYS A 95 18.87 -58.73 -8.49
N CYS A 96 18.34 -59.94 -8.52
CA CYS A 96 19.10 -61.18 -8.36
C CYS A 96 20.32 -61.19 -9.30
N ALA A 97 21.44 -61.77 -8.84
CA ALA A 97 22.66 -61.90 -9.64
C ALA A 97 22.48 -62.84 -10.85
N ILE A 98 21.47 -63.74 -10.82
CA ILE A 98 21.08 -64.54 -11.98
C ILE A 98 20.43 -63.61 -13.02
N THR A 99 21.02 -63.51 -14.21
CA THR A 99 20.67 -62.53 -15.25
C THR A 99 19.24 -62.65 -15.76
N THR A 100 18.70 -63.86 -15.81
CA THR A 100 17.33 -64.20 -16.23
C THR A 100 16.30 -64.04 -15.12
N CYS A 101 16.73 -63.70 -13.88
CA CYS A 101 15.85 -63.59 -12.73
C CYS A 101 15.51 -62.12 -12.46
N HIS A 102 14.22 -61.80 -12.52
CA HIS A 102 13.70 -60.45 -12.28
C HIS A 102 13.25 -60.23 -10.83
N ARG A 103 13.67 -61.08 -9.88
CA ARG A 103 13.36 -60.92 -8.45
C ARG A 103 14.32 -60.01 -7.70
N SER A 104 13.87 -59.50 -6.56
CA SER A 104 14.71 -58.70 -5.65
C SER A 104 15.87 -59.53 -5.10
N ARG A 105 17.06 -58.94 -5.06
CA ARG A 105 18.21 -59.48 -4.32
C ARG A 105 17.93 -59.43 -2.82
N ARG A 106 18.22 -60.52 -2.12
CA ARG A 106 18.12 -60.65 -0.67
C ARG A 106 19.51 -60.90 -0.06
N GLU A 107 19.93 -62.15 -0.04
CA GLU A 107 21.18 -62.59 0.61
C GLU A 107 22.19 -63.08 -0.43
N HIS A 108 23.48 -62.89 -0.17
CA HIS A 108 24.57 -63.38 -1.03
C HIS A 108 24.51 -62.95 -2.52
N GLY A 109 23.73 -61.92 -2.88
CA GLY A 109 23.56 -61.58 -4.30
C GLY A 109 22.31 -62.16 -4.96
N LEU A 110 21.60 -63.08 -4.29
CA LEU A 110 20.55 -63.90 -4.89
C LEU A 110 19.16 -63.54 -4.33
N CYS A 111 18.10 -63.89 -5.08
CA CYS A 111 16.75 -63.89 -4.55
C CYS A 111 16.56 -65.02 -3.52
N HIS A 112 15.47 -65.02 -2.74
CA HIS A 112 15.26 -66.04 -1.71
C HIS A 112 15.27 -67.48 -2.27
N SER A 113 14.66 -67.70 -3.43
CA SER A 113 14.61 -69.01 -4.09
C SER A 113 16.00 -69.50 -4.51
N HIS A 114 16.77 -68.66 -5.20
CA HIS A 114 18.13 -68.99 -5.63
C HIS A 114 19.09 -69.15 -4.44
N ALA A 115 18.99 -68.29 -3.42
CA ALA A 115 19.78 -68.42 -2.19
C ALA A 115 19.51 -69.74 -1.47
N SER A 116 18.24 -70.15 -1.36
CA SER A 116 17.86 -71.43 -0.74
C SER A 116 18.38 -72.64 -1.53
N ARG A 117 18.29 -72.60 -2.86
CA ARG A 117 18.82 -73.68 -3.73
C ARG A 117 20.34 -73.80 -3.62
N TRP A 118 21.04 -72.68 -3.70
CA TRP A 118 22.49 -72.64 -3.54
C TRP A 118 22.94 -73.20 -2.19
N GLN A 119 22.22 -72.88 -1.10
CA GLN A 119 22.46 -73.45 0.22
C GLN A 119 22.21 -74.96 0.27
N LYS A 120 21.13 -75.45 -0.34
CA LYS A 120 20.82 -76.89 -0.41
C LYS A 120 21.84 -77.69 -1.22
N GLN A 121 22.50 -77.06 -2.19
CA GLN A 121 23.56 -77.67 -3.01
C GLN A 121 24.97 -77.51 -2.38
N GLY A 122 25.05 -77.34 -1.06
CA GLY A 122 26.32 -77.35 -0.33
C GLY A 122 27.16 -76.08 -0.49
N ARG A 123 26.57 -74.95 -0.94
CA ARG A 123 27.27 -73.65 -1.10
C ARG A 123 28.48 -73.73 -2.04
N ALA A 124 28.31 -74.38 -3.19
CA ALA A 124 29.29 -74.37 -4.29
C ALA A 124 29.80 -72.95 -4.62
N GLY A 125 30.97 -72.82 -5.23
CA GLY A 125 31.57 -71.53 -5.58
C GLY A 125 30.56 -70.61 -6.28
N LEU A 126 30.16 -69.52 -5.61
CA LEU A 126 28.97 -68.72 -5.97
C LEU A 126 29.05 -68.15 -7.40
N THR A 127 30.23 -67.69 -7.83
CA THR A 127 30.44 -67.14 -9.18
C THR A 127 30.20 -68.19 -10.25
N GLN A 128 30.76 -69.40 -10.07
CA GLN A 128 30.58 -70.51 -11.00
C GLN A 128 29.12 -70.96 -11.02
N TRP A 129 28.50 -71.08 -9.85
CA TRP A 129 27.10 -71.48 -9.72
C TRP A 129 26.12 -70.49 -10.37
N ILE A 130 26.42 -69.18 -10.32
CA ILE A 130 25.66 -68.15 -11.03
C ILE A 130 25.84 -68.29 -12.54
N ALA A 131 27.07 -68.51 -13.01
CA ALA A 131 27.38 -68.71 -14.43
C ALA A 131 26.65 -69.94 -15.00
N ASP A 132 26.52 -71.01 -14.21
CA ASP A 132 25.81 -72.24 -14.55
C ASP A 132 24.27 -72.10 -14.49
N GLY A 133 23.74 -70.87 -14.37
CA GLY A 133 22.30 -70.59 -14.41
C GLY A 133 21.57 -70.78 -13.08
N GLY A 134 22.28 -70.94 -11.96
CA GLY A 134 21.70 -70.88 -10.62
C GLY A 134 20.72 -72.01 -10.28
N GLY A 135 20.87 -73.18 -10.90
CA GLY A 135 20.02 -74.35 -10.61
C GLY A 135 18.56 -74.19 -11.04
N GLY A 136 18.29 -73.49 -12.15
CA GLY A 136 16.99 -73.44 -12.83
C GLY A 136 16.14 -72.19 -12.53
N PRO A 137 14.94 -72.08 -13.14
CA PRO A 137 14.07 -70.90 -13.01
C PRO A 137 13.64 -70.70 -11.55
N PRO A 138 13.48 -69.45 -11.08
CA PRO A 138 12.95 -69.19 -9.74
C PRO A 138 11.54 -69.81 -9.60
N LEU A 139 11.05 -69.92 -8.35
CA LEU A 139 9.64 -70.27 -8.13
C LEU A 139 8.71 -69.33 -8.93
N PRO A 140 7.48 -69.74 -9.26
CA PRO A 140 6.51 -68.86 -9.90
C PRO A 140 6.36 -67.56 -9.10
N ALA A 141 6.48 -66.42 -9.77
CA ALA A 141 6.20 -65.10 -9.21
C ALA A 141 4.84 -64.61 -9.71
N GLY A 142 4.27 -63.60 -9.03
CA GLY A 142 3.14 -62.86 -9.59
C GLY A 142 3.59 -61.96 -10.73
N ASP A 143 2.66 -61.14 -11.24
CA ASP A 143 2.96 -60.10 -12.24
C ASP A 143 4.05 -59.12 -11.77
N GLY A 144 4.40 -58.14 -12.61
CA GLY A 144 5.36 -57.08 -12.25
C GLY A 144 4.97 -56.31 -10.97
N CYS A 145 5.98 -55.83 -10.25
CA CYS A 145 5.80 -55.05 -9.04
C CYS A 145 4.97 -53.79 -9.32
N ARG A 146 3.94 -53.55 -8.52
CA ARG A 146 3.04 -52.41 -8.62
C ARG A 146 3.67 -51.06 -8.25
N PHE A 147 4.92 -51.04 -7.78
CA PHE A 147 5.63 -49.81 -7.48
C PHE A 147 6.04 -49.11 -8.78
N PRO A 148 5.81 -47.79 -8.92
CA PRO A 148 6.13 -47.06 -10.16
C PRO A 148 7.59 -47.27 -10.60
N ASP A 149 7.78 -47.53 -11.90
CA ASP A 149 9.09 -47.73 -12.54
C ASP A 149 9.92 -48.91 -11.99
N CYS A 150 9.29 -49.83 -11.25
CA CYS A 150 9.94 -51.04 -10.76
C CYS A 150 9.87 -52.16 -11.80
N CYS A 151 11.02 -52.64 -12.26
CA CYS A 151 11.13 -53.74 -13.22
C CYS A 151 11.25 -55.13 -12.57
N LEU A 152 10.93 -55.26 -11.27
CA LEU A 152 11.05 -56.51 -10.54
C LEU A 152 9.71 -57.24 -10.43
N GLU A 153 9.75 -58.56 -10.30
CA GLU A 153 8.57 -59.40 -10.09
C GLU A 153 7.96 -59.20 -8.69
N ALA A 154 6.63 -59.31 -8.60
CA ALA A 154 5.91 -59.22 -7.33
C ALA A 154 6.00 -60.53 -6.52
N GLU A 155 6.08 -60.40 -5.21
CA GLU A 155 6.12 -61.50 -4.25
C GLU A 155 4.99 -61.34 -3.22
N GLY A 156 4.01 -62.25 -3.25
CA GLY A 156 2.86 -62.28 -2.35
C GLY A 156 1.68 -61.39 -2.78
N GLU A 157 0.62 -61.38 -1.97
CA GLU A 157 -0.70 -60.81 -2.31
C GLU A 157 -0.72 -59.27 -2.45
N ALA A 158 0.28 -58.57 -1.91
CA ALA A 158 0.36 -57.10 -2.02
C ALA A 158 0.74 -56.62 -3.44
N GLY A 159 1.16 -57.53 -4.33
CA GLY A 159 1.62 -57.18 -5.69
C GLY A 159 2.91 -56.34 -5.68
N LEU A 160 3.74 -56.48 -4.64
CA LEU A 160 5.01 -55.75 -4.49
C LEU A 160 6.18 -56.73 -4.52
N CYS A 161 7.32 -56.34 -5.08
CA CYS A 161 8.56 -57.10 -4.91
C CYS A 161 9.00 -57.10 -3.44
N ASP A 162 9.84 -58.05 -3.02
CA ASP A 162 10.26 -58.19 -1.62
C ASP A 162 10.81 -56.88 -1.01
N HIS A 163 11.60 -56.12 -1.77
CA HIS A 163 12.12 -54.83 -1.32
C HIS A 163 11.01 -53.81 -0.99
N HIS A 164 10.06 -53.61 -1.91
CA HIS A 164 8.95 -52.67 -1.70
C HIS A 164 7.95 -53.18 -0.68
N ARG A 165 7.70 -54.49 -0.61
CA ARG A 165 6.86 -55.12 0.40
C ARG A 165 7.40 -54.90 1.81
N ASN A 166 8.69 -55.12 2.03
CA ASN A 166 9.33 -54.88 3.33
C ASN A 166 9.23 -53.41 3.76
N ARG A 167 9.32 -52.48 2.81
CA ARG A 167 9.13 -51.06 3.08
C ARG A 167 7.69 -50.70 3.41
N TRP A 168 6.73 -51.27 2.69
CA TRP A 168 5.30 -51.12 2.98
C TRP A 168 4.96 -51.65 4.38
N ILE A 169 5.53 -52.79 4.77
CA ILE A 169 5.40 -53.34 6.13
C ILE A 169 6.03 -52.41 7.17
N ARG A 170 7.24 -51.86 6.93
CA ARG A 170 7.87 -50.88 7.83
C ARG A 170 7.09 -49.57 7.96
N ALA A 171 6.25 -49.25 6.98
CA ALA A 171 5.33 -48.12 7.02
C ALA A 171 4.02 -48.45 7.76
N ASP A 172 3.94 -49.60 8.42
CA ASP A 172 2.77 -50.12 9.15
C ASP A 172 1.60 -50.51 8.25
N ARG A 173 1.90 -51.07 7.06
CA ARG A 173 0.93 -51.67 6.13
C ARG A 173 -0.29 -50.76 5.80
N PRO A 174 -0.08 -49.48 5.42
CA PRO A 174 -1.18 -48.59 5.03
C PRO A 174 -1.92 -49.11 3.79
N PRO A 175 -3.14 -48.62 3.48
CA PRO A 175 -3.84 -49.02 2.25
C PRO A 175 -2.94 -48.89 1.01
N ILE A 176 -2.82 -49.98 0.24
CA ILE A 176 -1.77 -50.14 -0.78
C ILE A 176 -1.80 -49.04 -1.84
N GLU A 177 -2.98 -48.66 -2.33
CA GLU A 177 -3.12 -47.56 -3.31
C GLU A 177 -2.63 -46.22 -2.76
N SER A 178 -2.98 -45.93 -1.50
CA SER A 178 -2.54 -44.71 -0.83
C SER A 178 -1.02 -44.72 -0.65
N TRP A 179 -0.44 -45.86 -0.28
CA TRP A 179 1.01 -45.98 -0.14
C TRP A 179 1.74 -45.76 -1.47
N LEU A 180 1.28 -46.40 -2.54
CA LEU A 180 1.82 -46.25 -3.90
C LEU A 180 1.74 -44.80 -4.38
N LEU A 181 0.59 -44.15 -4.23
CA LEU A 181 0.41 -42.73 -4.57
C LEU A 181 1.35 -41.82 -3.75
N GLY A 182 1.51 -42.10 -2.46
CA GLY A 182 2.43 -41.34 -1.60
C GLY A 182 3.90 -41.49 -2.01
N CYS A 183 4.27 -42.66 -2.54
CA CYS A 183 5.60 -42.93 -3.06
C CYS A 183 5.82 -42.24 -4.42
N ALA A 184 4.86 -42.38 -5.35
CA ALA A 184 4.91 -41.75 -6.67
C ALA A 184 5.08 -40.22 -6.59
N THR A 185 4.39 -39.61 -5.61
CA THR A 185 4.36 -38.15 -5.46
C THR A 185 5.44 -37.62 -4.51
N PHE A 186 6.26 -38.46 -3.87
CA PHE A 186 7.17 -38.05 -2.79
C PHE A 186 8.13 -36.91 -3.20
N GLY A 187 8.62 -36.94 -4.44
CA GLY A 187 9.54 -35.96 -5.01
C GLY A 187 8.91 -34.63 -5.42
N GLN A 188 7.58 -34.53 -5.43
CA GLN A 188 6.83 -33.36 -5.87
C GLN A 188 6.20 -32.64 -4.68
N ASP A 189 6.10 -31.32 -4.80
CA ASP A 189 5.32 -30.49 -3.87
C ASP A 189 3.82 -30.78 -4.05
N ARG A 190 3.14 -30.95 -2.93
CA ARG A 190 1.73 -31.40 -2.92
C ARG A 190 1.01 -31.07 -1.63
N PHE A 191 -0.30 -30.87 -1.72
CA PHE A 191 -1.20 -30.91 -0.57
C PHE A 191 -1.73 -32.32 -0.41
N ASP A 192 -1.32 -32.99 0.67
CA ASP A 192 -1.82 -34.31 1.01
C ASP A 192 -3.02 -34.20 1.95
N LEU A 193 -4.23 -34.43 1.41
CA LEU A 193 -5.49 -34.26 2.13
C LEU A 193 -6.08 -35.61 2.58
N ARG A 194 -5.35 -36.71 2.41
CA ARG A 194 -5.85 -38.07 2.69
C ARG A 194 -6.16 -38.32 4.15
N ALA A 195 -5.41 -37.69 5.04
CA ALA A 195 -5.61 -37.79 6.50
C ALA A 195 -6.88 -37.08 6.98
N LEU A 196 -7.50 -36.22 6.16
CA LEU A 196 -8.71 -35.49 6.51
C LEU A 196 -9.97 -36.34 6.24
N PRO A 197 -11.03 -36.20 7.07
CA PRO A 197 -12.37 -36.68 6.74
C PRO A 197 -12.83 -36.16 5.37
N LEU A 198 -13.68 -36.92 4.67
CA LEU A 198 -14.07 -36.62 3.28
C LEU A 198 -14.65 -35.19 3.13
N LYS A 199 -15.55 -34.78 4.03
CA LYS A 199 -16.15 -33.44 4.00
C LYS A 199 -15.08 -32.35 4.18
N MET A 200 -14.27 -32.43 5.24
CA MET A 200 -13.14 -31.51 5.46
C MET A 200 -12.10 -31.51 4.33
N ARG A 201 -11.88 -32.64 3.66
CA ARG A 201 -11.01 -32.72 2.47
C ARG A 201 -11.53 -31.83 1.35
N LEU A 202 -12.81 -31.95 0.99
CA LEU A 202 -13.43 -31.13 -0.04
C LEU A 202 -13.42 -29.65 0.34
N GLU A 203 -13.64 -29.34 1.62
CA GLU A 203 -13.60 -27.98 2.16
C GLU A 203 -12.22 -27.32 2.04
N ILE A 204 -11.16 -28.06 2.41
CA ILE A 204 -9.78 -27.57 2.29
C ILE A 204 -9.38 -27.45 0.82
N ALA A 205 -9.74 -28.43 -0.03
CA ALA A 205 -9.50 -28.36 -1.47
C ALA A 205 -10.18 -27.14 -2.09
N TYR A 206 -11.43 -26.85 -1.70
CA TYR A 206 -12.18 -25.70 -2.17
C TYR A 206 -11.50 -24.40 -1.73
N ALA A 207 -11.03 -24.32 -0.48
CA ALA A 207 -10.29 -23.15 0.00
C ALA A 207 -8.96 -22.93 -0.74
N ILE A 208 -8.23 -23.99 -1.10
CA ILE A 208 -7.02 -23.89 -1.93
C ILE A 208 -7.40 -23.38 -3.32
N GLN A 209 -8.43 -23.95 -3.95
CA GLN A 209 -8.92 -23.50 -5.26
C GLN A 209 -9.32 -22.01 -5.23
N CYS A 210 -10.10 -21.56 -4.24
CA CYS A 210 -10.48 -20.16 -4.10
C CYS A 210 -9.27 -19.22 -3.99
N ARG A 211 -8.20 -19.64 -3.30
CA ARG A 211 -6.98 -18.82 -3.23
C ARG A 211 -6.23 -18.76 -4.55
N VAL A 212 -6.19 -19.88 -5.31
CA VAL A 212 -5.65 -19.93 -6.66
C VAL A 212 -6.43 -19.00 -7.58
N ASP A 213 -7.76 -19.06 -7.54
CA ASP A 213 -8.64 -18.25 -8.39
C ASP A 213 -8.55 -16.76 -8.04
N GLU A 214 -8.42 -16.42 -6.76
CA GLU A 214 -8.26 -15.03 -6.32
C GLU A 214 -6.91 -14.42 -6.66
N ARG A 215 -5.86 -15.24 -6.92
CA ARG A 215 -4.47 -14.80 -7.18
C ARG A 215 -3.97 -13.72 -6.22
N ARG A 216 -4.27 -13.87 -4.91
CA ARG A 216 -4.01 -12.82 -3.90
C ARG A 216 -3.07 -13.22 -2.78
N THR A 217 -2.93 -14.50 -2.47
CA THR A 217 -2.18 -14.93 -1.28
C THR A 217 -1.48 -16.23 -1.58
N ILE A 218 -0.17 -16.17 -1.73
CA ILE A 218 0.70 -17.33 -1.92
C ILE A 218 0.42 -18.34 -0.79
N THR A 219 0.19 -19.59 -1.18
CA THR A 219 -0.18 -20.69 -0.29
C THR A 219 0.62 -21.90 -0.71
N ARG A 220 1.89 -21.98 -0.32
CA ARG A 220 2.72 -23.14 -0.66
C ARG A 220 2.39 -24.31 0.27
N PRO A 221 2.57 -25.57 -0.15
CA PRO A 221 2.28 -26.74 0.68
C PRO A 221 2.95 -26.73 2.05
N HIS A 222 4.23 -26.35 2.11
CA HIS A 222 4.97 -26.27 3.37
C HIS A 222 4.36 -25.26 4.35
N SER A 223 3.73 -24.18 3.85
CA SER A 223 3.19 -23.09 4.67
C SER A 223 1.96 -23.48 5.47
N ILE A 224 1.20 -24.50 5.02
CA ILE A 224 0.02 -25.01 5.74
C ILE A 224 0.15 -26.48 6.17
N ARG A 225 1.32 -27.10 5.95
CA ARG A 225 1.58 -28.52 6.28
C ARG A 225 1.29 -28.84 7.75
N ARG A 226 1.63 -27.93 8.67
CA ARG A 226 1.36 -28.09 10.11
C ARG A 226 -0.13 -28.10 10.41
N LEU A 227 -0.90 -27.21 9.76
CA LEU A 227 -2.37 -27.19 9.86
C LEU A 227 -2.98 -28.50 9.39
N LEU A 228 -2.62 -28.95 8.17
CA LEU A 228 -3.17 -30.18 7.59
C LEU A 228 -2.91 -31.43 8.46
N ARG A 229 -1.79 -31.46 9.19
CA ARG A 229 -1.47 -32.53 10.15
C ARG A 229 -2.26 -32.46 11.45
N ALA A 230 -2.63 -31.25 11.89
CA ALA A 230 -3.32 -31.03 13.16
C ALA A 230 -4.84 -31.19 13.04
N LEU A 231 -5.43 -30.82 11.88
CA LEU A 231 -6.87 -30.86 11.64
C LEU A 231 -7.55 -32.21 11.97
N PRO A 232 -6.99 -33.39 11.60
CA PRO A 232 -7.61 -34.67 11.95
C PRO A 232 -7.83 -34.90 13.45
N GLY A 233 -6.95 -34.36 14.30
CA GLY A 233 -7.08 -34.47 15.75
C GLY A 233 -8.17 -33.59 16.36
N GLY A 234 -8.82 -32.73 15.56
CA GLY A 234 -9.88 -31.82 16.01
C GLY A 234 -11.21 -32.51 16.29
N GLY A 235 -11.37 -33.79 15.94
CA GLY A 235 -12.54 -34.61 16.29
C GLY A 235 -13.86 -34.19 15.62
N VAL A 236 -13.81 -33.38 14.55
CA VAL A 236 -14.99 -32.95 13.79
C VAL A 236 -14.81 -33.23 12.29
N PRO A 237 -15.88 -33.61 11.57
CA PRO A 237 -15.82 -33.96 10.15
C PRO A 237 -15.80 -32.74 9.20
N SER A 238 -16.21 -31.55 9.65
CA SER A 238 -16.19 -30.29 8.89
C SER A 238 -15.45 -29.18 9.64
N LEU A 239 -14.86 -28.24 8.88
CA LEU A 239 -14.31 -26.99 9.40
C LEU A 239 -15.39 -26.09 10.04
N LEU A 240 -16.65 -26.20 9.59
CA LEU A 240 -17.76 -25.38 10.06
C LEU A 240 -18.36 -25.86 11.39
N ASP A 241 -18.06 -27.10 11.80
CA ASP A 241 -18.55 -27.70 13.05
C ASP A 241 -17.90 -27.08 14.31
N ARG A 242 -16.91 -26.21 14.14
CA ARG A 242 -16.27 -25.45 15.23
C ARG A 242 -16.24 -23.96 14.88
N SER A 243 -16.35 -23.13 15.91
CA SER A 243 -16.14 -21.69 15.75
C SER A 243 -14.67 -21.39 15.41
N PRO A 244 -14.38 -20.29 14.69
CA PRO A 244 -13.01 -19.86 14.44
C PRO A 244 -12.17 -19.75 15.72
N ASP A 245 -12.73 -19.22 16.81
CA ASP A 245 -12.00 -19.05 18.06
C ASP A 245 -11.71 -20.40 18.74
N SER A 246 -12.63 -21.36 18.65
CA SER A 246 -12.42 -22.74 19.11
C SER A 246 -11.27 -23.41 18.35
N TRP A 247 -11.21 -23.23 17.02
CA TRP A 247 -10.09 -23.71 16.22
C TRP A 247 -8.75 -23.07 16.62
N MET A 248 -8.73 -21.76 16.86
CA MET A 248 -7.50 -21.05 17.26
C MET A 248 -6.97 -21.57 18.61
N ALA A 249 -7.86 -21.78 19.57
CA ALA A 249 -7.52 -22.33 20.88
C ALA A 249 -6.95 -23.75 20.75
N TYR A 250 -7.61 -24.64 20.00
CA TYR A 250 -7.15 -26.01 19.77
C TYR A 250 -5.78 -26.07 19.08
N LEU A 251 -5.57 -25.28 18.03
CA LEU A 251 -4.34 -25.31 17.23
C LEU A 251 -3.16 -24.55 17.88
N GLY A 252 -3.44 -23.81 18.96
CA GLY A 252 -2.47 -22.93 19.61
C GLY A 252 -1.92 -21.87 18.64
N PHE A 253 -2.76 -21.38 17.73
CA PHE A 253 -2.40 -20.34 16.77
C PHE A 253 -2.72 -18.95 17.34
N SER A 254 -1.76 -18.04 17.23
CA SER A 254 -1.87 -16.66 17.70
C SER A 254 -1.49 -15.67 16.59
N SER A 255 -1.40 -14.39 16.93
CA SER A 255 -0.84 -13.36 16.04
C SER A 255 0.65 -13.58 15.72
N GLU A 256 1.37 -14.32 16.57
CA GLU A 256 2.81 -14.54 16.47
C GLU A 256 3.15 -15.98 16.05
N ARG A 257 2.38 -16.97 16.54
CA ARG A 257 2.59 -18.38 16.25
C ARG A 257 1.56 -18.89 15.25
N GLY A 258 2.01 -19.40 14.10
CA GLY A 258 1.13 -20.01 13.10
C GLY A 258 0.25 -19.00 12.36
N TYR A 259 0.73 -17.77 12.18
CA TYR A 259 -0.02 -16.68 11.55
C TYR A 259 -0.53 -17.04 10.14
N ILE A 260 0.30 -17.71 9.33
CA ILE A 260 -0.05 -18.10 7.95
C ILE A 260 -1.16 -19.15 7.97
N GLU A 261 -1.01 -20.19 8.80
CA GLU A 261 -1.98 -21.27 8.97
C GLU A 261 -3.31 -20.75 9.51
N ARG A 262 -3.27 -19.88 10.53
CA ARG A 262 -4.42 -19.16 11.06
C ARG A 262 -5.13 -18.41 9.95
N ARG A 263 -4.39 -17.66 9.14
CA ARG A 263 -4.98 -16.88 8.05
C ARG A 263 -5.63 -17.78 7.00
N PHE A 264 -4.98 -18.88 6.62
CA PHE A 264 -5.57 -19.87 5.73
C PHE A 264 -6.86 -20.45 6.28
N LEU A 265 -6.88 -20.87 7.55
CA LEU A 265 -8.07 -21.45 8.15
C LEU A 265 -9.24 -20.47 8.21
N LEU A 266 -8.98 -19.21 8.59
CA LEU A 266 -10.02 -18.16 8.62
C LEU A 266 -10.58 -17.86 7.23
N ASP A 267 -9.72 -17.88 6.21
CA ASP A 267 -10.17 -17.70 4.83
C ASP A 267 -10.99 -18.90 4.35
N ALA A 268 -10.55 -20.13 4.66
CA ALA A 268 -11.26 -21.37 4.34
C ALA A 268 -12.67 -21.38 4.94
N ILE A 269 -12.78 -21.12 6.26
CA ILE A 269 -14.08 -20.99 6.94
C ILE A 269 -14.90 -19.86 6.30
N GLY A 270 -14.25 -18.75 5.93
CA GLY A 270 -14.89 -17.65 5.20
C GLY A 270 -15.54 -18.10 3.91
N TYR A 271 -14.80 -18.78 3.02
CA TYR A 271 -15.31 -19.25 1.73
C TYR A 271 -16.46 -20.24 1.86
N LEU A 272 -16.36 -21.16 2.83
CA LEU A 272 -17.40 -22.14 3.07
C LEU A 272 -18.66 -21.49 3.62
N ARG A 273 -18.50 -20.55 4.55
CA ARG A 273 -19.62 -19.75 5.02
C ARG A 273 -20.22 -18.97 3.87
N ASP A 274 -19.44 -18.30 3.01
CA ASP A 274 -19.97 -17.56 1.85
C ASP A 274 -20.85 -18.48 0.94
N LEU A 275 -20.55 -19.78 0.88
CA LEU A 275 -21.34 -20.78 0.13
C LEU A 275 -22.63 -21.18 0.84
N VAL A 276 -22.55 -21.48 2.15
CA VAL A 276 -23.69 -21.94 2.97
C VAL A 276 -24.66 -20.81 3.27
N ASP A 277 -24.10 -19.64 3.60
CA ASP A 277 -24.82 -18.45 4.04
C ASP A 277 -25.45 -17.65 2.91
N GLY A 278 -25.01 -17.88 1.67
CA GLY A 278 -25.26 -17.02 0.52
C GLY A 278 -24.46 -15.71 0.54
N VAL A 279 -24.48 -15.02 -0.60
CA VAL A 279 -23.90 -13.69 -0.82
C VAL A 279 -24.98 -12.71 -1.28
N GLY A 280 -24.69 -11.40 -1.24
CA GLY A 280 -25.63 -10.35 -1.61
C GLY A 280 -26.48 -9.83 -0.45
N TRP A 281 -27.35 -8.88 -0.77
CA TRP A 281 -28.13 -8.14 0.24
C TRP A 281 -29.13 -9.03 0.98
N ASP A 282 -29.76 -9.99 0.33
CA ASP A 282 -30.77 -10.85 0.96
C ASP A 282 -30.16 -11.75 2.05
N ALA A 283 -28.92 -12.21 1.83
CA ALA A 283 -28.17 -13.00 2.79
C ALA A 283 -27.56 -12.14 3.92
N GLU A 284 -26.99 -10.97 3.58
CA GLU A 284 -26.24 -10.16 4.55
C GLU A 284 -27.12 -9.23 5.38
N PHE A 285 -28.17 -8.63 4.80
CA PHE A 285 -29.00 -7.62 5.48
C PHE A 285 -29.63 -8.11 6.79
N PRO A 286 -30.18 -9.35 6.90
CA PRO A 286 -30.72 -9.86 8.15
C PRO A 286 -29.69 -9.93 9.28
N ARG A 287 -28.40 -10.10 8.96
CA ARG A 287 -27.31 -10.24 9.96
C ARG A 287 -26.98 -8.91 10.64
N ASP A 288 -26.41 -8.99 11.83
CA ASP A 288 -25.91 -7.83 12.59
C ASP A 288 -24.40 -7.57 12.40
N VAL A 289 -23.76 -8.41 11.58
CA VAL A 289 -22.39 -8.20 11.10
C VAL A 289 -22.40 -8.41 9.59
N TRP A 290 -22.15 -7.34 8.84
CA TRP A 290 -22.08 -7.39 7.38
C TRP A 290 -20.63 -7.52 6.93
N LEU A 291 -20.37 -8.50 6.08
CA LEU A 291 -19.09 -8.71 5.42
C LEU A 291 -19.15 -8.04 4.05
N LEU A 292 -18.49 -6.89 3.90
CA LEU A 292 -18.66 -6.07 2.71
C LEU A 292 -18.21 -6.75 1.42
N ARG A 293 -17.28 -7.72 1.50
CA ARG A 293 -16.90 -8.55 0.35
C ARG A 293 -18.07 -9.35 -0.23
N ARG A 294 -19.02 -9.79 0.61
CA ARG A 294 -20.23 -10.54 0.19
C ARG A 294 -21.26 -9.63 -0.49
N LEU A 295 -21.10 -8.32 -0.33
CA LEU A 295 -21.94 -7.29 -0.95
C LEU A 295 -21.29 -6.70 -2.21
N GLY A 296 -20.17 -7.27 -2.69
CA GLY A 296 -19.45 -6.79 -3.87
C GLY A 296 -18.52 -5.60 -3.62
N PHE A 297 -18.33 -5.16 -2.38
CA PHE A 297 -17.39 -4.08 -2.08
C PHE A 297 -15.95 -4.60 -1.91
N PRO A 298 -14.94 -3.85 -2.41
CA PRO A 298 -13.55 -4.24 -2.27
C PRO A 298 -13.09 -4.17 -0.80
N GLY A 299 -12.40 -5.21 -0.34
CA GLY A 299 -11.83 -5.31 1.01
C GLY A 299 -12.24 -6.59 1.73
N ARG A 300 -11.32 -7.56 1.76
CA ARG A 300 -11.56 -8.93 2.24
C ARG A 300 -12.12 -9.02 3.68
N ASP A 301 -11.63 -8.14 4.56
CA ASP A 301 -11.92 -8.17 5.99
C ASP A 301 -12.77 -6.98 6.47
N THR A 302 -13.21 -6.11 5.55
CA THR A 302 -14.00 -4.94 5.94
C THR A 302 -15.38 -5.40 6.38
N ARG A 303 -15.75 -5.04 7.60
CA ARG A 303 -16.99 -5.47 8.23
C ARG A 303 -17.68 -4.33 8.95
N PHE A 304 -18.99 -4.27 8.81
CA PHE A 304 -19.85 -3.40 9.59
C PHE A 304 -20.48 -4.20 10.72
N ARG A 305 -20.35 -3.71 11.95
CA ARG A 305 -20.90 -4.36 13.14
C ARG A 305 -21.99 -3.48 13.73
N PHE A 306 -23.17 -4.03 13.87
CA PHE A 306 -24.34 -3.39 14.46
C PHE A 306 -24.64 -3.95 15.86
N THR A 307 -23.92 -4.98 16.29
CA THR A 307 -24.10 -5.66 17.59
C THR A 307 -23.92 -4.75 18.80
N GLY A 308 -23.19 -3.64 18.66
CA GLY A 308 -23.02 -2.65 19.72
C GLY A 308 -24.19 -1.66 19.85
N ILE A 309 -25.17 -1.68 18.93
CA ILE A 309 -26.39 -0.87 19.00
C ILE A 309 -27.46 -1.74 19.67
N GLU A 310 -27.55 -1.70 21.00
CA GLU A 310 -28.51 -2.53 21.75
C GLU A 310 -29.99 -2.22 21.44
N PRO A 311 -30.43 -0.95 21.34
CA PRO A 311 -31.82 -0.64 20.99
C PRO A 311 -32.17 -1.19 19.60
N ILE A 312 -33.09 -2.16 19.55
CA ILE A 312 -33.40 -2.92 18.33
C ILE A 312 -33.91 -2.01 17.22
N TRP A 313 -34.81 -1.06 17.53
CA TRP A 313 -35.35 -0.12 16.56
C TRP A 313 -34.24 0.72 15.90
N LEU A 314 -33.30 1.23 16.70
CA LEU A 314 -32.17 2.04 16.22
C LEU A 314 -31.20 1.19 15.41
N ARG A 315 -30.99 -0.08 15.79
CA ARG A 315 -30.16 -1.03 15.03
C ARG A 315 -30.75 -1.25 13.64
N GLN A 316 -32.05 -1.56 13.55
CA GLN A 316 -32.71 -1.77 12.26
C GLN A 316 -32.74 -0.50 11.40
N LEU A 317 -32.99 0.65 12.01
CA LEU A 317 -32.95 1.94 11.33
C LEU A 317 -31.54 2.24 10.78
N THR A 318 -30.50 1.99 11.58
CA THR A 318 -29.09 2.17 11.17
C THR A 318 -28.69 1.20 10.07
N LYS A 319 -29.12 -0.06 10.13
CA LYS A 319 -28.92 -1.05 9.04
C LYS A 319 -29.58 -0.56 7.75
N ARG A 320 -30.86 -0.17 7.80
CA ARG A 320 -31.59 0.36 6.64
C ARG A 320 -30.89 1.58 6.04
N TRP A 321 -30.47 2.52 6.87
CA TRP A 321 -29.76 3.73 6.45
C TRP A 321 -28.38 3.43 5.85
N ALA A 322 -27.61 2.52 6.47
CA ALA A 322 -26.31 2.09 5.96
C ALA A 322 -26.44 1.43 4.57
N ARG A 323 -27.44 0.55 4.38
CA ARG A 323 -27.76 -0.04 3.06
C ARG A 323 -28.06 1.06 2.05
N TRP A 324 -28.98 1.97 2.37
CA TRP A 324 -29.36 3.07 1.48
C TRP A 324 -28.17 3.95 1.08
N ARG A 325 -27.30 4.32 2.03
CA ARG A 325 -26.09 5.11 1.75
C ARG A 325 -25.12 4.37 0.84
N LEU A 326 -24.90 3.08 1.07
CA LEU A 326 -24.08 2.26 0.19
C LEU A 326 -24.67 2.17 -1.22
N SER A 327 -25.98 1.96 -1.33
CA SER A 327 -26.71 1.89 -2.62
C SER A 327 -26.71 3.22 -3.39
N THR A 328 -26.65 4.36 -2.69
CA THR A 328 -26.56 5.70 -3.32
C THR A 328 -25.10 6.15 -3.57
N GLY A 329 -24.14 5.25 -3.40
CA GLY A 329 -22.74 5.49 -3.75
C GLY A 329 -21.94 6.26 -2.70
N ILE A 330 -22.41 6.38 -1.45
CA ILE A 330 -21.61 6.90 -0.35
C ILE A 330 -20.46 5.93 -0.05
N ALA A 331 -19.27 6.48 0.18
CA ALA A 331 -18.07 5.69 0.41
C ALA A 331 -18.19 4.79 1.66
N VAL A 332 -17.74 3.54 1.54
CA VAL A 332 -17.69 2.54 2.63
C VAL A 332 -17.05 3.09 3.90
N ALA A 333 -15.96 3.86 3.78
CA ALA A 333 -15.28 4.44 4.95
C ALA A 333 -16.18 5.44 5.71
N THR A 334 -17.00 6.21 4.99
CA THR A 334 -17.96 7.16 5.55
C THR A 334 -19.09 6.41 6.26
N VAL A 335 -19.71 5.43 5.60
CA VAL A 335 -20.77 4.61 6.23
C VAL A 335 -20.25 3.87 7.47
N GLY A 336 -19.01 3.39 7.43
CA GLY A 336 -18.38 2.79 8.62
C GLY A 336 -18.16 3.80 9.75
N ALA A 337 -17.87 5.07 9.46
CA ALA A 337 -17.80 6.12 10.47
C ALA A 337 -19.19 6.47 11.03
N ASP A 338 -20.20 6.53 10.16
CA ASP A 338 -21.59 6.75 10.53
C ASP A 338 -22.05 5.68 11.54
N ILE A 339 -21.85 4.39 11.22
CA ILE A 339 -22.23 3.26 12.10
C ILE A 339 -21.50 3.33 13.44
N ARG A 340 -20.21 3.68 13.47
CA ARG A 340 -19.45 3.83 14.72
C ARG A 340 -20.02 4.95 15.59
N ALA A 341 -20.39 6.08 14.99
CA ALA A 341 -20.98 7.19 15.72
C ALA A 341 -22.35 6.82 16.33
N ILE A 342 -23.20 6.13 15.57
CA ILE A 342 -24.48 5.66 16.09
C ILE A 342 -24.31 4.57 17.16
N THR A 343 -23.33 3.68 17.00
CA THR A 343 -22.99 2.69 18.03
C THR A 343 -22.58 3.38 19.34
N LEU A 344 -21.74 4.42 19.24
CA LEU A 344 -21.32 5.20 20.39
C LEU A 344 -22.50 5.86 21.10
N PHE A 345 -23.36 6.51 20.33
CA PHE A 345 -24.58 7.16 20.81
C PHE A 345 -25.49 6.15 21.52
N ALA A 346 -25.76 5.00 20.90
CA ALA A 346 -26.60 3.96 21.48
C ALA A 346 -26.06 3.41 22.81
N GLN A 347 -24.73 3.24 22.92
CA GLN A 347 -24.07 2.77 24.14
C GLN A 347 -24.13 3.79 25.28
N SER A 348 -24.16 5.09 24.97
CA SER A 348 -24.29 6.15 25.98
C SER A 348 -25.71 6.26 26.54
N PHE A 349 -26.73 5.73 25.85
CA PHE A 349 -28.14 5.90 26.22
C PHE A 349 -28.95 4.59 26.19
N PRO A 350 -28.79 3.70 27.19
CA PRO A 350 -29.57 2.47 27.29
C PRO A 350 -31.10 2.70 27.37
N ALA A 351 -31.53 3.88 27.82
CA ALA A 351 -32.94 4.27 27.86
C ALA A 351 -33.64 4.17 26.49
N LEU A 352 -32.90 4.26 25.39
CA LEU A 352 -33.40 4.09 24.02
C LEU A 352 -33.97 2.68 23.76
N GLN A 353 -33.67 1.69 24.60
CA GLN A 353 -34.29 0.35 24.50
C GLN A 353 -35.82 0.39 24.69
N ARG A 354 -36.37 1.43 25.32
CA ARG A 354 -37.82 1.60 25.53
C ARG A 354 -38.60 1.89 24.25
N GLY A 355 -37.94 2.34 23.18
CA GLY A 355 -38.57 2.67 21.90
C GLY A 355 -38.02 3.97 21.29
N PRO A 356 -38.40 4.30 20.04
CA PRO A 356 -38.01 5.55 19.39
C PRO A 356 -38.44 6.81 20.15
N GLU A 357 -39.57 6.76 20.86
CA GLU A 357 -40.12 7.87 21.64
C GLU A 357 -39.22 8.28 22.81
N ALA A 358 -38.35 7.37 23.27
CA ALA A 358 -37.34 7.68 24.30
C ALA A 358 -36.21 8.58 23.77
N LEU A 359 -36.08 8.74 22.45
CA LEU A 359 -35.21 9.73 21.87
C LEU A 359 -35.91 11.09 21.87
N THR A 360 -35.62 11.91 22.88
CA THR A 360 -36.16 13.27 23.00
C THR A 360 -35.10 14.32 22.67
N ARG A 361 -35.50 15.59 22.56
CA ARG A 361 -34.58 16.70 22.34
C ARG A 361 -33.61 16.86 23.53
N GLU A 362 -34.09 16.67 24.75
CA GLU A 362 -33.30 16.72 25.98
C GLU A 362 -32.20 15.64 25.95
N LEU A 363 -32.49 14.45 25.44
CA LEU A 363 -31.49 13.39 25.31
C LEU A 363 -30.41 13.73 24.26
N VAL A 364 -30.77 14.46 23.20
CA VAL A 364 -29.79 15.00 22.24
C VAL A 364 -28.88 16.01 22.94
N GLU A 365 -29.41 16.90 23.78
CA GLU A 365 -28.61 17.88 24.54
C GLU A 365 -27.65 17.21 25.53
N VAL A 366 -28.11 16.18 26.24
CA VAL A 366 -27.23 15.35 27.09
C VAL A 366 -26.14 14.68 26.25
N HIS A 367 -26.44 14.25 25.02
CA HIS A 367 -25.43 13.73 24.11
C HIS A 367 -24.39 14.77 23.71
N LEU A 368 -24.79 16.02 23.47
CA LEU A 368 -23.84 17.11 23.18
C LEU A 368 -22.84 17.27 24.33
N ALA A 369 -23.32 17.25 25.59
CA ALA A 369 -22.48 17.31 26.78
C ALA A 369 -21.52 16.10 26.86
N HIS A 370 -22.03 14.89 26.65
CA HIS A 370 -21.21 13.66 26.66
C HIS A 370 -20.10 13.69 25.58
N LEU A 371 -20.37 14.26 24.41
CA LEU A 371 -19.36 14.38 23.35
C LEU A 371 -18.24 15.36 23.69
N ILE A 372 -18.51 16.40 24.49
CA ILE A 372 -17.49 17.36 24.94
C ILE A 372 -16.44 16.66 25.81
N GLU A 373 -16.89 15.85 26.78
CA GLU A 373 -16.00 15.09 27.68
C GLU A 373 -15.20 14.04 26.91
N ARG A 374 -15.85 13.32 25.99
CA ARG A 374 -15.24 12.18 25.29
C ARG A 374 -14.31 12.58 24.15
N PHE A 375 -14.61 13.69 23.48
CA PHE A 375 -13.84 14.17 22.33
C PHE A 375 -13.46 15.64 22.52
N PRO A 376 -12.26 15.93 23.07
CA PRO A 376 -11.79 17.30 23.25
C PRO A 376 -11.71 18.08 21.93
N ASN A 377 -11.45 17.40 20.80
CA ASN A 377 -11.34 18.02 19.48
C ASN A 377 -12.73 18.36 18.87
N PRO A 378 -13.02 19.64 18.58
CA PRO A 378 -14.27 20.07 17.93
C PRO A 378 -14.61 19.34 16.64
N LYS A 379 -13.61 19.06 15.80
CA LYS A 379 -13.81 18.41 14.49
C LYS A 379 -14.28 16.96 14.64
N SER A 380 -13.77 16.25 15.64
CA SER A 380 -14.20 14.88 15.93
C SER A 380 -15.67 14.87 16.38
N ARG A 381 -16.07 15.82 17.23
CA ARG A 381 -17.46 16.01 17.66
C ARG A 381 -18.39 16.31 16.48
N THR A 382 -18.01 17.22 15.59
CA THR A 382 -18.78 17.50 14.36
C THR A 382 -19.07 16.22 13.57
N GLY A 383 -18.08 15.33 13.41
CA GLY A 383 -18.28 14.06 12.71
C GLY A 383 -19.29 13.12 13.38
N GLN A 384 -19.29 13.06 14.72
CA GLN A 384 -20.28 12.28 15.47
C GLN A 384 -21.69 12.85 15.26
N LEU A 385 -21.84 14.17 15.45
CA LEU A 385 -23.12 14.87 15.29
C LEU A 385 -23.67 14.79 13.88
N SER A 386 -22.83 14.97 12.86
CA SER A 386 -23.25 14.86 11.46
C SER A 386 -23.76 13.47 11.10
N SER A 387 -23.24 12.41 11.74
CA SER A 387 -23.71 11.04 11.53
C SER A 387 -25.12 10.87 12.10
N LEU A 388 -25.35 11.30 13.34
CA LEU A 388 -26.66 11.27 13.97
C LEU A 388 -27.69 12.12 13.22
N ALA A 389 -27.34 13.37 12.89
CA ALA A 389 -28.17 14.26 12.10
C ALA A 389 -28.53 13.65 10.74
N GLY A 390 -27.57 12.99 10.08
CA GLY A 390 -27.80 12.31 8.81
C GLY A 390 -28.78 11.15 8.90
N LEU A 391 -28.72 10.37 9.98
CA LEU A 391 -29.67 9.27 10.24
C LEU A 391 -31.08 9.82 10.50
N LEU A 392 -31.20 10.80 11.41
CA LEU A 392 -32.49 11.40 11.78
C LEU A 392 -33.16 12.07 10.58
N ARG A 393 -32.39 12.83 9.79
CA ARG A 393 -32.88 13.45 8.56
C ARG A 393 -33.40 12.42 7.57
N ALA A 394 -32.64 11.34 7.32
CA ALA A 394 -33.06 10.29 6.40
C ALA A 394 -34.30 9.53 6.92
N ALA A 395 -34.36 9.25 8.21
CA ALA A 395 -35.51 8.60 8.84
C ALA A 395 -36.79 9.43 8.66
N ARG A 396 -36.70 10.76 8.83
CA ARG A 396 -37.81 11.69 8.63
C ARG A 396 -38.20 11.83 7.16
N GLN A 397 -37.23 12.12 6.29
CA GLN A 397 -37.47 12.34 4.86
C GLN A 397 -38.11 11.14 4.16
N HIS A 398 -37.78 9.93 4.59
CA HIS A 398 -38.31 8.70 4.00
C HIS A 398 -39.39 8.00 4.84
N GLY A 399 -39.80 8.60 5.97
CA GLY A 399 -40.80 8.02 6.86
C GLY A 399 -40.42 6.64 7.40
N TRP A 400 -39.13 6.37 7.65
CA TRP A 400 -38.67 5.05 8.10
C TRP A 400 -39.01 4.74 9.56
N GLU A 401 -39.23 5.76 10.37
CA GLU A 401 -39.66 5.63 11.77
C GLU A 401 -40.56 6.81 12.12
N SER A 402 -41.88 6.58 12.10
CA SER A 402 -42.90 7.62 12.32
C SER A 402 -43.08 8.01 13.78
N ARG A 403 -42.56 7.21 14.72
CA ARG A 403 -42.65 7.47 16.17
C ARG A 403 -41.65 8.51 16.65
N LEU A 404 -40.64 8.85 15.84
CA LEU A 404 -39.69 9.91 16.15
C LEU A 404 -40.37 11.28 16.04
N SER A 405 -40.33 12.06 17.13
CA SER A 405 -40.80 13.44 17.12
C SER A 405 -40.02 14.28 16.11
N ALA A 406 -40.72 15.16 15.38
CA ALA A 406 -40.10 16.08 14.42
C ALA A 406 -39.12 17.08 15.07
N GLN A 407 -39.27 17.32 16.37
CA GLN A 407 -38.42 18.23 17.15
C GLN A 407 -37.06 17.60 17.50
N VAL A 408 -36.90 16.29 17.31
CA VAL A 408 -35.64 15.57 17.55
C VAL A 408 -34.74 15.75 16.34
N ASP A 409 -33.89 16.77 16.39
CA ASP A 409 -32.88 17.08 15.37
C ASP A 409 -31.62 17.73 15.97
N LEU A 410 -30.61 17.90 15.10
CA LEU A 410 -29.39 18.64 15.36
C LEU A 410 -29.40 19.93 14.53
N PHE A 411 -29.34 21.07 15.22
CA PHE A 411 -29.37 22.40 14.63
C PHE A 411 -27.96 22.99 14.48
N PRO A 412 -27.76 24.01 13.62
CA PRO A 412 -26.45 24.63 13.42
C PRO A 412 -25.71 25.05 14.71
N GLU A 413 -26.45 25.51 15.71
CA GLU A 413 -25.97 25.91 17.03
C GLU A 413 -25.48 24.75 17.92
N ASP A 414 -25.95 23.52 17.66
CA ASP A 414 -25.49 22.32 18.38
C ASP A 414 -24.06 21.93 17.96
N TYR A 415 -23.58 22.43 16.82
CA TYR A 415 -22.25 22.12 16.33
C TYR A 415 -21.17 22.95 17.04
N PRO A 416 -20.05 22.33 17.43
CA PRO A 416 -18.98 23.05 18.08
C PRO A 416 -18.33 24.06 17.12
N ARG A 417 -18.01 25.25 17.64
CA ARG A 417 -17.27 26.26 16.87
C ARG A 417 -15.89 25.72 16.49
N LEU A 418 -15.61 25.69 15.20
CA LEU A 418 -14.29 25.29 14.69
C LEU A 418 -13.33 26.47 14.74
N VAL A 419 -12.44 26.49 15.73
CA VAL A 419 -11.32 27.42 15.75
C VAL A 419 -10.34 27.03 14.65
N LYS A 420 -9.95 27.99 13.80
CA LYS A 420 -8.97 27.75 12.74
C LYS A 420 -7.62 27.47 13.39
N GLY A 421 -7.11 26.25 13.20
CA GLY A 421 -5.79 25.85 13.68
C GLY A 421 -4.65 26.53 12.90
N PRO A 422 -3.40 26.36 13.37
CA PRO A 422 -2.23 26.92 12.70
C PRO A 422 -2.06 26.36 11.28
N PRO A 423 -1.29 27.07 10.43
CA PRO A 423 -0.89 26.61 9.11
C PRO A 423 -0.38 25.17 9.15
N ARG A 424 -0.85 24.34 8.20
CA ARG A 424 -0.43 22.94 8.10
C ARG A 424 0.73 22.72 7.13
N ALA A 425 1.11 23.77 6.40
CA ALA A 425 2.29 23.75 5.54
C ALA A 425 3.55 23.60 6.40
N LEU A 426 4.52 22.85 5.89
CA LEU A 426 5.85 22.74 6.48
C LEU A 426 6.66 23.98 6.10
N SER A 427 7.65 24.31 6.92
CA SER A 427 8.58 25.38 6.59
C SER A 427 9.59 24.94 5.53
N GLU A 428 10.20 25.91 4.85
CA GLU A 428 11.22 25.63 3.83
C GLU A 428 12.49 25.00 4.42
N ALA A 429 12.86 25.32 5.67
CA ALA A 429 13.99 24.68 6.34
C ALA A 429 13.75 23.17 6.56
N VAL A 430 12.52 22.79 6.92
CA VAL A 430 12.13 21.38 7.05
C VAL A 430 12.05 20.71 5.68
N MET A 431 11.45 21.37 4.69
CA MET A 431 11.35 20.80 3.34
C MET A 431 12.72 20.60 2.69
N ALA A 432 13.65 21.54 2.83
CA ALA A 432 15.00 21.41 2.30
C ALA A 432 15.73 20.18 2.87
N GLN A 433 15.52 19.85 4.15
CA GLN A 433 16.02 18.61 4.75
C GLN A 433 15.33 17.38 4.14
N LEU A 434 14.00 17.39 4.02
CA LEU A 434 13.21 16.25 3.51
C LEU A 434 13.51 15.94 2.03
N GLU A 435 13.76 16.98 1.22
CA GLU A 435 14.06 16.90 -0.21
C GLU A 435 15.53 16.56 -0.48
N HIS A 436 16.41 16.67 0.53
CA HIS A 436 17.83 16.40 0.37
C HIS A 436 18.10 14.94 -0.04
N PRO A 437 18.90 14.67 -1.08
CA PRO A 437 19.15 13.31 -1.58
C PRO A 437 19.64 12.33 -0.51
N CYS A 438 20.56 12.75 0.36
CA CYS A 438 21.06 11.91 1.46
C CYS A 438 19.97 11.54 2.48
N VAL A 439 18.97 12.39 2.68
CA VAL A 439 17.85 12.12 3.59
C VAL A 439 16.85 11.20 2.91
N LEU A 440 16.48 11.48 1.65
CA LEU A 440 15.64 10.58 0.84
C LEU A 440 16.24 9.18 0.72
N ALA A 441 17.55 9.03 0.60
CA ALA A 441 18.23 7.74 0.53
C ALA A 441 18.04 6.85 1.77
N ARG A 442 17.66 7.43 2.92
CA ARG A 442 17.38 6.68 4.17
C ARG A 442 16.01 6.00 4.18
N PHE A 443 15.16 6.22 3.18
CA PHE A 443 13.95 5.41 3.01
C PHE A 443 14.35 3.96 2.69
N ALA A 444 13.93 3.02 3.53
CA ALA A 444 14.28 1.61 3.37
C ALA A 444 13.68 0.97 2.10
N ASP A 445 12.43 1.33 1.75
CA ASP A 445 11.78 0.86 0.53
C ASP A 445 11.88 1.94 -0.57
N SER A 446 12.44 1.59 -1.72
CA SER A 446 12.55 2.47 -2.89
C SER A 446 11.19 2.97 -3.40
N ARG A 447 10.13 2.16 -3.27
CA ARG A 447 8.75 2.54 -3.63
C ARG A 447 8.23 3.63 -2.70
N GLY A 448 8.48 3.49 -1.39
CA GLY A 448 8.15 4.49 -0.39
C GLY A 448 8.89 5.82 -0.65
N ARG A 449 10.18 5.73 -0.98
CA ARG A 449 11.01 6.89 -1.37
C ARG A 449 10.44 7.63 -2.59
N LEU A 450 10.11 6.90 -3.66
CA LEU A 450 9.53 7.49 -4.87
C LEU A 450 8.16 8.11 -4.58
N LEU A 451 7.31 7.45 -3.79
CA LEU A 451 6.03 8.00 -3.38
C LEU A 451 6.19 9.30 -2.58
N ALA A 452 7.16 9.40 -1.67
CA ALA A 452 7.44 10.63 -0.94
C ALA A 452 7.82 11.77 -1.90
N ARG A 453 8.74 11.53 -2.86
CA ARG A 453 9.11 12.50 -3.90
C ARG A 453 7.88 12.97 -4.70
N ILE A 454 7.08 12.03 -5.22
CA ILE A 454 5.85 12.36 -5.96
C ILE A 454 4.94 13.27 -5.13
N LEU A 455 4.68 12.92 -3.87
CA LEU A 455 3.75 13.68 -3.03
C LEU A 455 4.27 15.08 -2.67
N MET A 456 5.59 15.25 -2.48
CA MET A 456 6.21 16.55 -2.24
C MET A 456 6.17 17.45 -3.48
N SER A 457 6.48 16.90 -4.66
CA SER A 457 6.55 17.66 -5.92
C SER A 457 5.20 17.96 -6.55
N THR A 458 4.12 17.24 -6.17
CA THR A 458 2.82 17.36 -6.86
C THR A 458 1.64 17.70 -5.94
N GLY A 459 1.80 17.58 -4.62
CA GLY A 459 0.72 17.78 -3.66
C GLY A 459 -0.45 16.78 -3.80
N LEU A 460 -0.24 15.61 -4.43
CA LEU A 460 -1.25 14.56 -4.52
C LEU A 460 -1.70 14.07 -3.13
N ARG A 461 -2.91 13.50 -3.05
CA ARG A 461 -3.29 12.77 -1.83
C ARG A 461 -2.51 11.45 -1.82
N VAL A 462 -2.02 11.04 -0.65
CA VAL A 462 -1.30 9.76 -0.48
C VAL A 462 -2.04 8.56 -1.08
N GLY A 463 -3.39 8.55 -0.99
CA GLY A 463 -4.19 7.50 -1.59
C GLY A 463 -4.15 7.49 -3.11
N ASP A 464 -4.15 8.66 -3.74
CA ASP A 464 -4.11 8.79 -5.20
C ASP A 464 -2.69 8.49 -5.71
N GLY A 465 -1.66 9.05 -5.06
CA GLY A 465 -0.25 8.78 -5.40
C GLY A 465 0.14 7.31 -5.24
N ALA A 466 -0.34 6.63 -4.20
CA ALA A 466 -0.07 5.19 -4.01
C ALA A 466 -0.74 4.29 -5.06
N ARG A 467 -1.78 4.79 -5.76
CA ARG A 467 -2.57 4.06 -6.76
C ARG A 467 -2.30 4.53 -8.19
N LEU A 468 -1.18 5.20 -8.42
CA LEU A 468 -0.78 5.56 -9.78
C LEU A 468 -0.70 4.31 -10.66
N ARG A 469 -1.29 4.41 -11.85
CA ARG A 469 -1.19 3.38 -12.89
C ARG A 469 0.26 3.27 -13.37
N LEU A 470 0.62 2.13 -13.96
CA LEU A 470 1.95 1.98 -14.54
C LEU A 470 2.20 3.03 -15.64
N ASP A 471 1.21 3.32 -16.47
CA ASP A 471 1.23 4.32 -17.54
C ASP A 471 0.88 5.76 -17.07
N CYS A 472 1.37 6.17 -15.90
CA CYS A 472 1.00 7.45 -15.29
C CYS A 472 1.72 8.69 -15.86
N VAL A 473 2.77 8.54 -16.65
CA VAL A 473 3.47 9.69 -17.27
C VAL A 473 2.97 9.87 -18.69
N VAL A 474 2.49 11.08 -19.00
CA VAL A 474 2.12 11.50 -20.36
C VAL A 474 2.94 12.73 -20.73
N ARG A 475 3.14 12.98 -22.02
CA ARG A 475 3.85 14.17 -22.51
C ARG A 475 2.94 15.00 -23.40
N ASP A 476 3.12 16.31 -23.37
CA ASP A 476 2.41 17.22 -24.28
C ASP A 476 3.08 17.29 -25.67
N GLY A 477 2.57 18.16 -26.54
CA GLY A 477 3.11 18.36 -27.89
C GLY A 477 4.54 18.93 -27.92
N GLN A 478 5.04 19.47 -26.80
CA GLN A 478 6.41 19.98 -26.65
C GLN A 478 7.32 19.00 -25.89
N GLY A 479 6.81 17.81 -25.55
CA GLY A 479 7.55 16.78 -24.82
C GLY A 479 7.63 16.99 -23.31
N ALA A 480 6.97 18.00 -22.74
CA ALA A 480 6.97 18.26 -21.31
C ALA A 480 6.20 17.16 -20.55
N PRO A 481 6.74 16.59 -19.45
CA PRO A 481 6.11 15.49 -18.75
C PRO A 481 5.03 15.94 -17.76
N TYR A 482 3.93 15.19 -17.75
CA TYR A 482 2.81 15.34 -16.83
C TYR A 482 2.49 14.01 -16.16
N LEU A 483 2.16 14.07 -14.88
CA LEU A 483 1.64 12.95 -14.13
C LEU A 483 0.11 12.91 -14.26
N ARG A 484 -0.41 11.86 -14.89
CA ARG A 484 -1.83 11.52 -14.97
C ARG A 484 -2.22 10.65 -13.78
N TYR A 485 -3.27 11.03 -13.06
CA TYR A 485 -3.79 10.27 -11.93
C TYR A 485 -5.31 10.36 -11.84
N THR A 486 -5.93 9.34 -11.23
CA THR A 486 -7.36 9.38 -10.90
C THR A 486 -7.53 9.97 -9.49
N ASN A 487 -8.21 11.10 -9.38
CA ASN A 487 -8.64 11.64 -8.10
C ASN A 487 -9.83 10.82 -7.59
N HIS A 488 -9.58 9.88 -6.68
CA HIS A 488 -10.61 8.97 -6.19
C HIS A 488 -11.66 9.67 -5.32
N LYS A 489 -11.32 10.84 -4.76
CA LYS A 489 -12.27 11.65 -3.98
C LYS A 489 -13.28 12.34 -4.90
N MET A 490 -12.82 12.84 -6.05
CA MET A 490 -13.65 13.56 -7.02
C MET A 490 -14.16 12.66 -8.16
N ARG A 491 -13.68 11.41 -8.24
CA ARG A 491 -14.03 10.39 -9.24
C ARG A 491 -13.78 10.84 -10.68
N ARG A 492 -12.61 11.45 -10.94
CA ARG A 492 -12.19 11.91 -12.28
C ARG A 492 -10.68 11.81 -12.45
N ASP A 493 -10.24 11.77 -13.70
CA ASP A 493 -8.82 11.89 -14.04
C ASP A 493 -8.37 13.36 -13.98
N ALA A 494 -7.12 13.55 -13.57
CA ALA A 494 -6.48 14.84 -13.42
C ALA A 494 -4.99 14.74 -13.79
N PHE A 495 -4.40 15.91 -14.06
CA PHE A 495 -3.02 16.04 -14.54
C PHE A 495 -2.28 17.07 -13.70
N VAL A 496 -1.02 16.78 -13.40
CA VAL A 496 -0.11 17.71 -12.72
C VAL A 496 1.24 17.68 -13.45
N PRO A 497 1.82 18.84 -13.82
CA PRO A 497 3.13 18.90 -14.41
C PRO A 497 4.17 18.37 -13.42
N ILE A 498 5.19 17.69 -13.94
CA ILE A 498 6.33 17.21 -13.17
C ILE A 498 7.63 17.62 -13.85
N ASP A 499 8.73 17.66 -13.11
CA ASP A 499 10.06 17.87 -13.69
C ASP A 499 10.59 16.59 -14.35
N THR A 500 11.65 16.75 -15.13
CA THR A 500 12.27 15.65 -15.89
C THR A 500 12.93 14.61 -14.98
N ASP A 501 13.54 15.03 -13.86
CA ASP A 501 14.20 14.12 -12.89
C ASP A 501 13.19 13.17 -12.22
N LEU A 502 12.00 13.70 -11.85
CA LEU A 502 10.92 12.88 -11.33
C LEU A 502 10.35 11.95 -12.40
N ALA A 503 10.22 12.42 -13.65
CA ALA A 503 9.76 11.58 -14.75
C ALA A 503 10.73 10.42 -15.03
N GLU A 504 12.04 10.66 -14.98
CA GLU A 504 13.09 9.63 -15.11
C GLU A 504 13.05 8.63 -13.95
N ALA A 505 12.89 9.12 -12.71
CA ALA A 505 12.75 8.24 -11.54
C ALA A 505 11.50 7.35 -11.63
N ILE A 506 10.40 7.87 -12.20
CA ILE A 506 9.20 7.07 -12.49
C ILE A 506 9.49 6.05 -13.58
N ALA A 507 10.23 6.41 -14.64
CA ALA A 507 10.60 5.49 -15.72
C ALA A 507 11.46 4.31 -15.22
N VAL A 508 12.44 4.56 -14.35
CA VAL A 508 13.22 3.51 -13.69
C VAL A 508 12.32 2.55 -12.90
N GLN A 509 11.35 3.10 -12.17
CA GLN A 509 10.38 2.27 -11.43
C GLN A 509 9.45 1.50 -12.37
N GLN A 510 9.00 2.10 -13.48
CA GLN A 510 8.19 1.41 -14.49
C GLN A 510 8.93 0.20 -15.04
N GLN A 511 10.21 0.35 -15.39
CA GLN A 511 11.04 -0.74 -15.89
C GLN A 511 11.22 -1.85 -14.84
N ALA A 512 11.55 -1.48 -13.60
CA ALA A 512 11.70 -2.46 -12.52
C ALA A 512 10.41 -3.28 -12.27
N VAL A 513 9.24 -2.69 -12.49
CA VAL A 513 7.95 -3.38 -12.37
C VAL A 513 7.67 -4.29 -13.57
N LEU A 514 8.05 -3.87 -14.79
CA LEU A 514 7.95 -4.70 -15.99
C LEU A 514 8.93 -5.89 -15.97
N ASP A 515 10.07 -5.74 -15.31
CA ASP A 515 11.05 -6.82 -15.13
C ASP A 515 10.58 -7.84 -14.07
N GLU A 516 9.72 -7.43 -13.13
CA GLU A 516 9.21 -8.27 -12.04
C GLU A 516 7.89 -8.98 -12.38
N PHE A 517 7.05 -8.39 -13.23
CA PHE A 517 5.69 -8.89 -13.52
C PHE A 517 5.36 -8.88 -15.02
N ASP A 518 4.64 -9.92 -15.48
CA ASP A 518 4.23 -10.04 -16.89
C ASP A 518 3.16 -9.02 -17.33
N ASP A 519 2.19 -8.72 -16.43
CA ASP A 519 1.06 -7.81 -16.71
C ASP A 519 0.74 -6.89 -15.50
N PRO A 520 1.66 -6.00 -15.11
CA PRO A 520 1.47 -5.10 -13.98
C PRO A 520 0.55 -3.92 -14.33
N ALA A 521 -0.32 -3.54 -13.39
CA ALA A 521 -1.29 -2.45 -13.59
C ALA A 521 -0.91 -1.13 -12.88
N VAL A 522 -0.02 -1.19 -11.89
CA VAL A 522 0.28 -0.07 -10.97
C VAL A 522 1.76 0.25 -10.92
N LEU A 523 2.11 1.52 -10.75
CA LEU A 523 3.50 1.99 -10.64
C LEU A 523 4.18 1.46 -9.37
N LEU A 524 3.43 1.40 -8.27
CA LEU A 524 3.92 1.02 -6.95
C LEU A 524 3.20 -0.26 -6.50
N PRO A 525 3.58 -1.44 -7.02
CA PRO A 525 2.98 -2.70 -6.60
C PRO A 525 3.31 -2.98 -5.13
N ARG A 526 2.37 -3.60 -4.43
CA ARG A 526 2.60 -4.10 -3.07
C ARG A 526 3.61 -5.25 -3.12
N PRO A 527 4.63 -5.29 -2.25
CA PRO A 527 5.67 -6.33 -2.27
C PRO A 527 5.20 -7.70 -1.78
N THR A 528 4.02 -7.78 -1.15
CA THR A 528 3.47 -9.03 -0.61
C THR A 528 2.04 -9.20 -1.08
N ARG A 529 1.58 -10.45 -1.22
CA ARG A 529 0.17 -10.75 -1.54
C ARG A 529 -0.30 -10.09 -2.85
N ASN A 530 0.59 -10.07 -3.84
CA ASN A 530 0.39 -9.41 -5.12
C ASN A 530 1.17 -10.14 -6.23
N PRO A 531 0.89 -11.42 -6.49
CA PRO A 531 1.66 -12.22 -7.44
C PRO A 531 1.64 -11.64 -8.85
N ASP A 532 0.59 -10.90 -9.23
CA ASP A 532 0.44 -10.34 -10.58
C ASP A 532 0.86 -8.86 -10.68
N GLY A 533 1.38 -8.24 -9.61
CA GLY A 533 1.76 -6.82 -9.67
C GLY A 533 0.58 -5.83 -9.77
N LYS A 534 -0.67 -6.28 -9.64
CA LYS A 534 -1.89 -5.46 -9.86
C LYS A 534 -2.40 -4.70 -8.63
N VAL A 535 -1.92 -5.02 -7.44
CA VAL A 535 -2.37 -4.42 -6.17
C VAL A 535 -1.41 -3.33 -5.71
N ALA A 536 -1.91 -2.11 -5.65
CA ALA A 536 -1.17 -0.93 -5.19
C ALA A 536 -0.63 -1.04 -3.75
N PHE A 537 0.47 -0.32 -3.53
CA PHE A 537 1.10 -0.05 -2.25
C PHE A 537 0.09 0.52 -1.24
N SER A 538 0.13 0.04 0.00
CA SER A 538 -0.85 0.44 1.02
C SER A 538 -0.48 1.78 1.64
N THR A 539 -1.46 2.70 1.77
CA THR A 539 -1.25 3.96 2.49
C THR A 539 -0.95 3.75 3.99
N ALA A 540 -1.29 2.60 4.56
CA ALA A 540 -0.92 2.28 5.94
C ALA A 540 0.56 1.89 6.05
N THR A 541 1.05 1.09 5.10
CA THR A 541 2.47 0.74 4.99
C THR A 541 3.32 1.98 4.78
N PHE A 542 2.94 2.85 3.83
CA PHE A 542 3.63 4.13 3.61
C PHE A 542 3.71 5.00 4.87
N ARG A 543 2.63 5.09 5.66
CA ARG A 543 2.64 5.86 6.91
C ARG A 543 3.52 5.24 8.00
N GLY A 544 3.70 3.91 7.97
CA GLY A 544 4.66 3.21 8.81
C GLY A 544 6.10 3.57 8.41
N GLU A 545 6.41 3.43 7.12
CA GLU A 545 7.71 3.77 6.55
C GLU A 545 8.07 5.24 6.73
N LEU A 546 7.12 6.16 6.52
CA LEU A 546 7.32 7.59 6.74
C LEU A 546 7.70 7.89 8.20
N ARG A 547 7.06 7.23 9.17
CA ARG A 547 7.40 7.40 10.59
C ARG A 547 8.82 6.93 10.87
N GLU A 548 9.18 5.76 10.34
CA GLU A 548 10.51 5.20 10.54
C GLU A 548 11.57 6.03 9.84
N TRP A 549 11.32 6.49 8.61
CA TRP A 549 12.21 7.37 7.87
C TRP A 549 12.46 8.69 8.60
N LEU A 550 11.42 9.35 9.12
CA LEU A 550 11.59 10.57 9.93
C LEU A 550 12.42 10.30 11.19
N ARG A 551 12.20 9.15 11.84
CA ARG A 551 12.92 8.75 13.05
C ARG A 551 14.42 8.55 12.78
N VAL A 552 14.79 7.88 11.69
CA VAL A 552 16.21 7.64 11.33
C VAL A 552 16.87 8.85 10.67
N SER A 553 16.08 9.79 10.16
CA SER A 553 16.59 10.99 9.50
C SER A 553 16.86 12.15 10.46
N ASP A 554 16.26 12.15 11.65
CA ASP A 554 16.35 13.20 12.67
C ASP A 554 16.08 14.60 12.09
N VAL A 555 15.01 14.72 11.31
CA VAL A 555 14.60 16.01 10.71
C VAL A 555 14.10 16.94 11.82
N ARG A 556 14.64 18.15 11.86
CA ARG A 556 14.35 19.14 12.91
C ARG A 556 13.79 20.44 12.34
N ASP A 557 12.93 21.09 13.11
CA ASP A 557 12.46 22.44 12.81
C ASP A 557 13.54 23.49 13.14
N GLU A 558 13.25 24.76 12.85
CA GLU A 558 14.13 25.90 13.10
C GLU A 558 14.47 26.10 14.58
N LEU A 559 13.70 25.47 15.48
CA LEU A 559 13.90 25.49 16.92
C LEU A 559 14.62 24.23 17.42
N GLY A 560 15.15 23.41 16.51
CA GLY A 560 15.89 22.18 16.82
C GLY A 560 15.03 21.01 17.28
N ARG A 561 13.70 21.09 17.17
CA ARG A 561 12.77 20.05 17.65
C ARG A 561 12.45 19.07 16.54
N ALA A 562 12.34 17.78 16.89
CA ALA A 562 11.98 16.73 15.94
C ALA A 562 10.59 17.00 15.32
N VAL A 563 10.50 16.94 14.00
CA VAL A 563 9.23 17.21 13.30
C VAL A 563 8.39 15.95 13.13
N HIS A 564 7.08 16.13 13.26
CA HIS A 564 6.11 15.12 12.85
C HIS A 564 5.49 15.53 11.51
N VAL A 565 5.75 14.76 10.45
CA VAL A 565 5.23 15.02 9.11
C VAL A 565 4.17 13.99 8.73
N ALA A 566 3.00 14.47 8.33
CA ALA A 566 1.96 13.68 7.70
C ALA A 566 1.89 13.96 6.18
N PRO A 567 1.54 12.97 5.33
CA PRO A 567 1.55 13.16 3.87
C PRO A 567 0.68 14.31 3.36
N HIS A 568 -0.40 14.63 4.09
CA HIS A 568 -1.27 15.75 3.72
C HIS A 568 -0.65 17.12 3.96
N GLN A 569 0.38 17.23 4.80
CA GLN A 569 1.14 18.48 4.99
C GLN A 569 1.95 18.83 3.75
N TRP A 570 2.47 17.85 3.00
CA TRP A 570 3.13 18.11 1.71
C TRP A 570 2.19 18.75 0.70
N ARG A 571 0.94 18.29 0.63
CA ARG A 571 -0.09 18.95 -0.18
C ARG A 571 -0.35 20.39 0.27
N HIS A 572 -0.39 20.64 1.57
CA HIS A 572 -0.54 22.01 2.08
C HIS A 572 0.68 22.87 1.70
N THR A 573 1.88 22.31 1.81
CA THR A 573 3.14 22.97 1.50
C THR A 573 3.24 23.29 0.01
N PHE A 574 2.93 22.34 -0.86
CA PHE A 574 2.88 22.54 -2.31
C PHE A 574 1.89 23.65 -2.70
N GLY A 575 0.66 23.62 -2.16
CA GLY A 575 -0.33 24.68 -2.39
C GLY A 575 0.15 26.05 -1.91
N THR A 576 0.78 26.12 -0.73
CA THR A 576 1.36 27.35 -0.18
C THR A 576 2.54 27.85 -1.03
N ARG A 577 3.47 26.98 -1.45
CA ARG A 577 4.60 27.34 -2.34
C ARG A 577 4.12 27.96 -3.64
N LEU A 578 3.11 27.37 -4.29
CA LEU A 578 2.56 27.92 -5.53
C LEU A 578 1.95 29.32 -5.35
N ILE A 579 1.17 29.50 -4.29
CA ILE A 579 0.56 30.80 -3.99
C ILE A 579 1.64 31.84 -3.65
N ASN A 580 2.66 31.45 -2.88
CA ASN A 580 3.78 32.32 -2.55
C ASN A 580 4.61 32.70 -3.79
N ASN A 581 4.68 31.83 -4.79
CA ASN A 581 5.28 32.08 -6.10
C ASN A 581 4.30 32.75 -7.08
N GLU A 582 3.31 33.48 -6.57
CA GLU A 582 2.35 34.29 -7.32
C GLU A 582 1.49 33.52 -8.35
N VAL A 583 1.38 32.19 -8.23
CA VAL A 583 0.48 31.41 -9.08
C VAL A 583 -0.98 31.75 -8.73
N PRO A 584 -1.82 32.14 -9.71
CA PRO A 584 -3.20 32.55 -9.42
C PRO A 584 -3.98 31.49 -8.64
N GLN A 585 -4.79 31.92 -7.67
CA GLN A 585 -5.55 31.01 -6.80
C GLN A 585 -6.44 30.03 -7.58
N GLU A 586 -7.01 30.47 -8.71
CA GLU A 586 -7.80 29.61 -9.60
C GLU A 586 -6.94 28.51 -10.25
N THR A 587 -5.72 28.84 -10.66
CA THR A 587 -4.74 27.87 -11.20
C THR A 587 -4.37 26.85 -10.13
N VAL A 588 -4.07 27.29 -8.89
CA VAL A 588 -3.77 26.38 -7.78
C VAL A 588 -4.98 25.50 -7.43
N ARG A 589 -6.20 26.04 -7.48
CA ARG A 589 -7.44 25.28 -7.28
C ARG A 589 -7.59 24.16 -8.31
N ARG A 590 -7.33 24.44 -9.60
CA ARG A 590 -7.38 23.45 -10.67
C ARG A 590 -6.27 22.41 -10.53
N LEU A 591 -5.05 22.84 -10.24
CA LEU A 591 -3.88 21.96 -10.10
C LEU A 591 -4.02 20.97 -8.94
N LEU A 592 -4.49 21.46 -7.79
CA LEU A 592 -4.79 20.61 -6.64
C LEU A 592 -6.12 19.86 -6.82
N ASP A 593 -6.89 20.12 -7.87
CA ASP A 593 -8.20 19.51 -8.10
C ASP A 593 -9.16 19.71 -6.91
N HIS A 594 -9.31 20.97 -6.51
CA HIS A 594 -10.23 21.43 -5.46
C HIS A 594 -11.60 21.81 -6.02
N ASP A 595 -12.65 21.39 -5.31
CA ASP A 595 -14.04 21.60 -5.72
C ASP A 595 -14.54 23.02 -5.44
N SER A 596 -13.98 23.69 -4.43
CA SER A 596 -14.39 25.05 -4.06
C SER A 596 -13.19 25.97 -3.78
N HIS A 597 -13.38 27.26 -4.04
CA HIS A 597 -12.40 28.29 -3.70
C HIS A 597 -12.09 28.33 -2.22
N ALA A 598 -13.07 28.04 -1.35
CA ALA A 598 -12.87 27.99 0.10
C ALA A 598 -11.74 27.03 0.52
N MET A 599 -11.57 25.91 -0.19
CA MET A 599 -10.47 24.96 0.08
C MET A 599 -9.09 25.55 -0.24
N THR A 600 -8.98 26.38 -1.28
CA THR A 600 -7.72 27.02 -1.72
C THR A 600 -7.45 28.34 -1.00
N SER A 601 -8.50 29.05 -0.55
CA SER A 601 -8.38 30.31 0.22
C SER A 601 -7.62 30.14 1.53
N HIS A 602 -7.47 28.90 2.03
CA HIS A 602 -6.61 28.60 3.17
C HIS A 602 -5.12 28.86 2.89
N TYR A 603 -4.68 28.83 1.63
CA TYR A 603 -3.29 29.12 1.23
C TYR A 603 -3.04 30.61 1.02
N ALA A 604 -4.02 31.35 0.47
CA ALA A 604 -3.93 32.78 0.19
C ALA A 604 -3.67 33.65 1.45
N ARG A 605 -4.17 33.23 2.61
CA ARG A 605 -3.96 33.99 3.85
C ARG A 605 -2.52 33.94 4.38
N LEU A 606 -1.74 32.94 3.97
CA LEU A 606 -0.34 32.78 4.38
C LEU A 606 0.57 33.69 3.55
N SER A 607 0.28 33.84 2.26
CA SER A 607 1.01 34.75 1.38
C SER A 607 0.82 36.20 1.77
N ASP A 608 -0.39 36.61 2.21
CA ASP A 608 -0.64 38.00 2.60
C ASP A 608 0.30 38.48 3.72
N THR A 609 0.52 37.67 4.77
CA THR A 609 1.46 38.03 5.84
C THR A 609 2.91 38.00 5.38
N THR A 610 3.35 36.96 4.66
CA THR A 610 4.77 36.83 4.28
C THR A 610 5.17 37.82 3.20
N ILE A 611 4.33 38.06 2.19
CA ILE A 611 4.54 39.04 1.13
C ILE A 611 4.51 40.46 1.70
N ARG A 612 3.56 40.75 2.62
CA ARG A 612 3.51 42.04 3.29
C ARG A 612 4.77 42.30 4.10
N GLU A 613 5.21 41.34 4.91
CA GLU A 613 6.44 41.49 5.69
C GLU A 613 7.68 41.67 4.80
N GLN A 614 7.80 40.93 3.69
CA GLN A 614 8.90 41.09 2.74
C GLN A 614 8.84 42.45 2.03
N TRP A 615 7.65 42.90 1.63
CA TRP A 615 7.43 44.18 0.99
C TRP A 615 7.68 45.37 1.94
N GLU A 616 7.27 45.27 3.20
CA GLU A 616 7.51 46.29 4.22
C GLU A 616 8.98 46.36 4.60
N ARG A 617 9.71 45.23 4.60
CA ARG A 617 11.16 45.19 4.87
C ARG A 617 12.04 45.61 3.70
N ALA A 618 11.54 45.55 2.46
CA ALA A 618 12.32 45.91 1.28
C ALA A 618 12.47 47.43 1.14
N ARG A 619 13.73 47.91 1.04
CA ARG A 619 14.05 49.27 0.61
C ARG A 619 13.55 49.46 -0.82
N LYS A 620 12.82 50.55 -1.08
CA LYS A 620 12.24 50.86 -2.39
C LYS A 620 12.79 52.18 -2.88
N VAL A 621 13.19 52.25 -4.14
CA VAL A 621 13.63 53.50 -4.76
C VAL A 621 12.85 53.81 -6.03
N ASN A 622 12.72 55.10 -6.33
CA ASN A 622 12.21 55.60 -7.61
C ASN A 622 13.33 55.73 -8.66
N ILE A 623 13.01 56.23 -9.85
CA ILE A 623 13.99 56.46 -10.94
C ILE A 623 15.10 57.46 -10.59
N ALA A 624 14.91 58.29 -9.55
CA ALA A 624 15.91 59.24 -9.07
C ALA A 624 16.81 58.64 -7.96
N GLY A 625 16.62 57.37 -7.61
CA GLY A 625 17.38 56.71 -6.53
C GLY A 625 16.89 57.05 -5.12
N GLU A 626 15.80 57.80 -4.99
CA GLU A 626 15.30 58.28 -3.71
C GLU A 626 14.50 57.17 -3.01
N ALA A 627 14.75 56.97 -1.71
CA ALA A 627 14.03 56.00 -0.90
C ALA A 627 12.56 56.43 -0.72
N LEU A 628 11.62 55.53 -1.04
CA LEU A 628 10.21 55.77 -0.82
C LEU A 628 9.85 55.47 0.65
N ALA A 629 9.15 56.40 1.29
CA ALA A 629 8.71 56.25 2.67
C ALA A 629 7.71 55.08 2.84
N THR A 630 7.82 54.37 3.96
CA THR A 630 6.87 53.32 4.33
C THR A 630 5.59 53.95 4.89
N ASP A 631 4.45 53.69 4.26
CA ASP A 631 3.15 54.19 4.74
C ASP A 631 2.79 53.57 6.10
N THR A 632 2.61 54.41 7.14
CA THR A 632 2.18 53.97 8.48
C THR A 632 0.80 54.53 8.84
N GLY A 633 -0.12 53.69 9.33
CA GLY A 633 -1.44 54.10 9.84
C GLY A 633 -2.63 53.34 9.23
N PRO A 634 -3.90 53.74 9.51
CA PRO A 634 -5.12 53.04 9.08
C PRO A 634 -5.30 52.93 7.55
N LEU A 635 -4.62 53.79 6.78
CA LEU A 635 -4.62 53.79 5.31
C LEU A 635 -3.61 52.81 4.70
N ALA A 636 -2.66 52.29 5.48
CA ALA A 636 -1.59 51.41 5.00
C ALA A 636 -2.14 50.11 4.39
N ASP A 637 -3.21 49.55 4.95
CA ASP A 637 -3.84 48.32 4.43
C ASP A 637 -4.50 48.54 3.06
N ALA A 638 -5.13 49.70 2.85
CA ALA A 638 -5.76 50.06 1.58
C ALA A 638 -4.71 50.37 0.49
N VAL A 639 -3.61 51.02 0.86
CA VAL A 639 -2.49 51.32 -0.04
C VAL A 639 -1.73 50.04 -0.41
N TRP A 640 -1.50 49.13 0.55
CA TRP A 640 -0.92 47.80 0.28
C TRP A 640 -1.80 46.98 -0.67
N MET A 641 -3.11 46.93 -0.42
CA MET A 641 -4.06 46.20 -1.28
C MET A 641 -4.03 46.76 -2.72
N LYS A 642 -4.02 48.10 -2.87
CA LYS A 642 -3.92 48.78 -4.17
C LYS A 642 -2.60 48.44 -4.89
N ASN A 643 -1.48 48.50 -4.19
CA ASN A 643 -0.14 48.28 -4.76
C ASN A 643 0.11 46.80 -5.09
N ASN A 644 -0.37 45.86 -4.27
CA ASN A 644 -0.26 44.42 -4.51
C ASN A 644 -1.09 43.98 -5.74
N LEU A 645 -2.28 44.58 -5.91
CA LEU A 645 -3.12 44.38 -7.09
C LEU A 645 -2.50 44.96 -8.37
N SER A 646 -1.83 46.12 -8.30
CA SER A 646 -1.04 46.67 -9.42
C SER A 646 0.16 45.78 -9.77
N ARG A 647 0.86 45.20 -8.77
CA ARG A 647 2.00 44.30 -8.97
C ARG A 647 1.62 43.03 -9.73
N ALA A 648 0.53 42.37 -9.34
CA ALA A 648 0.07 41.12 -9.97
C ALA A 648 -0.36 41.28 -11.44
N LYS A 649 -0.60 42.52 -11.91
CA LYS A 649 -1.01 42.81 -13.29
C LYS A 649 0.06 43.50 -14.14
N MET A 650 1.06 44.14 -13.53
CA MET A 650 2.06 44.97 -14.22
C MET A 650 3.48 44.80 -13.62
N ALA A 651 3.89 43.56 -13.37
CA ALA A 651 5.29 43.25 -13.04
C ALA A 651 6.19 43.54 -14.24
N LEU A 652 7.29 44.27 -14.02
CA LEU A 652 8.27 44.62 -15.05
C LEU A 652 9.54 43.75 -14.86
N PRO A 653 10.33 43.51 -15.92
CA PRO A 653 11.55 42.72 -15.82
C PRO A 653 12.61 43.26 -14.84
N ASN A 654 12.54 44.55 -14.51
CA ASN A 654 13.51 45.27 -13.68
C ASN A 654 12.86 46.05 -12.53
N GLY A 655 11.60 45.79 -12.19
CA GLY A 655 10.92 46.49 -11.11
C GLY A 655 9.40 46.40 -11.19
N TYR A 656 8.73 47.41 -10.66
CA TYR A 656 7.29 47.43 -10.48
C TYR A 656 6.67 48.73 -10.99
N CYS A 657 5.47 48.62 -11.56
CA CYS A 657 4.66 49.77 -11.93
C CYS A 657 3.66 50.12 -10.81
N SER A 658 3.75 51.34 -10.26
CA SER A 658 2.79 51.84 -9.26
C SER A 658 1.56 52.52 -9.87
N LEU A 659 1.38 52.45 -11.19
CA LEU A 659 0.21 52.99 -11.88
C LEU A 659 -1.08 52.33 -11.32
N PRO A 660 -2.11 53.11 -10.97
CA PRO A 660 -3.39 52.55 -10.53
C PRO A 660 -4.02 51.67 -11.61
N LEU A 661 -4.58 50.52 -11.22
CA LEU A 661 -5.19 49.54 -12.14
C LEU A 661 -6.29 50.09 -13.07
N GLN A 662 -6.93 51.19 -12.69
CA GLN A 662 -7.97 51.84 -13.49
C GLN A 662 -7.40 52.65 -14.66
N GLN A 663 -6.08 52.88 -14.70
CA GLN A 663 -5.38 53.65 -15.72
C GLN A 663 -4.57 52.70 -16.63
N LYS A 664 -4.53 53.01 -17.93
CA LYS A 664 -3.74 52.27 -18.92
C LYS A 664 -2.41 53.01 -19.17
N CYS A 665 -1.33 52.26 -19.33
CA CYS A 665 -0.06 52.84 -19.79
C CYS A 665 -0.11 53.03 -21.32
N GLU A 666 0.23 54.22 -21.80
CA GLU A 666 0.27 54.53 -23.23
C GLU A 666 1.68 54.42 -23.82
N PHE A 667 2.70 54.16 -22.99
CA PHE A 667 4.11 54.14 -23.37
C PHE A 667 4.67 52.71 -23.43
N ALA A 668 5.18 52.32 -24.59
CA ALA A 668 6.03 51.14 -24.75
C ALA A 668 7.48 51.54 -24.42
N ASN A 669 8.08 50.94 -23.38
CA ASN A 669 9.50 51.08 -23.00
C ASN A 669 9.95 52.40 -22.30
N ALA A 670 9.06 53.09 -21.58
CA ALA A 670 9.43 54.31 -20.84
C ALA A 670 9.76 54.09 -19.34
N CYS A 671 9.82 52.84 -18.86
CA CYS A 671 9.82 52.56 -17.41
C CYS A 671 11.00 53.18 -16.65
N LEU A 672 12.20 53.20 -17.21
CA LEU A 672 13.39 53.80 -16.59
C LEU A 672 13.41 55.33 -16.62
N THR A 673 12.41 55.96 -17.23
CA THR A 673 12.16 57.41 -17.22
C THR A 673 10.76 57.74 -16.70
N CYS A 674 10.04 56.75 -16.16
CA CYS A 674 8.66 56.88 -15.73
C CYS A 674 8.58 57.22 -14.23
N PRO A 675 7.85 58.26 -13.82
CA PRO A 675 7.78 58.69 -12.41
C PRO A 675 7.04 57.72 -11.49
N VAL A 676 6.26 56.78 -12.05
CA VAL A 676 5.54 55.74 -11.28
C VAL A 676 6.28 54.40 -11.25
N PHE A 677 7.51 54.35 -11.72
CA PHE A 677 8.36 53.16 -11.62
C PHE A 677 9.02 53.07 -10.24
N VAL A 678 8.99 51.87 -9.67
CA VAL A 678 9.56 51.56 -8.35
C VAL A 678 10.36 50.27 -8.44
N THR A 679 11.51 50.21 -7.79
CA THR A 679 12.34 48.99 -7.75
C THR A 679 12.91 48.74 -6.35
N THR A 680 13.40 47.52 -6.16
CA THR A 680 13.94 46.95 -4.90
C THR A 680 15.33 46.33 -5.16
N PRO A 681 16.11 46.00 -4.11
CA PRO A 681 17.43 45.42 -4.25
C PRO A 681 17.49 44.07 -5.01
N GLU A 682 16.37 43.36 -5.09
CA GLU A 682 16.29 42.08 -5.83
C GLU A 682 16.53 42.22 -7.34
N PHE A 683 16.27 43.42 -7.90
CA PHE A 683 16.51 43.74 -9.31
C PHE A 683 17.88 44.37 -9.58
N LEU A 684 18.74 44.46 -8.57
CA LEU A 684 20.07 45.08 -8.72
C LEU A 684 20.93 44.44 -9.83
N PRO A 685 20.96 43.10 -10.01
CA PRO A 685 21.65 42.49 -11.14
C PRO A 685 21.14 42.96 -12.50
N GLN A 686 19.82 43.10 -12.65
CA GLN A 686 19.15 43.52 -13.88
C GLN A 686 19.47 44.99 -14.20
N HIS A 687 19.46 45.86 -13.19
CA HIS A 687 19.85 47.27 -13.37
C HIS A 687 21.31 47.42 -13.78
N ARG A 688 22.22 46.63 -13.21
CA ARG A 688 23.64 46.62 -13.61
C ARG A 688 23.82 46.15 -15.04
N HIS A 689 23.15 45.07 -15.43
CA HIS A 689 23.21 44.57 -16.80
C HIS A 689 22.61 45.57 -17.81
N GLN A 690 21.50 46.22 -17.47
CA GLN A 690 20.90 47.26 -18.32
C GLN A 690 21.79 48.50 -18.43
N LEU A 691 22.54 48.84 -17.38
CA LEU A 691 23.51 49.94 -17.41
C LEU A 691 24.62 49.65 -18.41
N GLU A 692 25.23 48.46 -18.35
CA GLU A 692 26.26 48.02 -19.30
C GLU A 692 25.75 48.09 -20.75
N GLN A 693 24.56 47.53 -21.01
CA GLN A 693 23.94 47.58 -22.34
C GLN A 693 23.65 49.02 -22.81
N THR A 694 23.21 49.89 -21.91
CA THR A 694 22.91 51.29 -22.23
C THR A 694 24.19 52.05 -22.57
N GLN A 695 25.29 51.79 -21.87
CA GLN A 695 26.61 52.37 -22.14
C GLN A 695 27.16 51.95 -23.51
N ASP A 696 27.00 50.68 -23.87
CA ASP A 696 27.37 50.18 -25.20
C ASP A 696 26.56 50.87 -26.31
N LEU A 697 25.25 51.08 -26.09
CA LEU A 697 24.37 51.78 -27.03
C LEU A 697 24.75 53.25 -27.19
N ILE A 698 25.12 53.94 -26.11
CA ILE A 698 25.61 55.33 -26.15
C ILE A 698 26.90 55.40 -26.98
N ALA A 699 27.86 54.53 -26.70
CA ALA A 699 29.13 54.50 -27.41
C ALA A 699 28.95 54.20 -28.91
N GLN A 700 28.02 53.33 -29.29
CA GLN A 700 27.66 53.07 -30.68
C GLN A 700 26.97 54.27 -31.34
N ALA A 701 26.03 54.92 -30.65
CA ALA A 701 25.32 56.09 -31.15
C ALA A 701 26.26 57.27 -31.40
N ASP A 702 27.21 57.52 -30.50
CA ASP A 702 28.22 58.57 -30.64
C ASP A 702 29.16 58.30 -31.83
N ARG A 703 29.62 57.06 -32.01
CA ARG A 703 30.45 56.67 -33.17
C ARG A 703 29.73 56.85 -34.51
N ASN A 704 28.41 56.64 -34.53
CA ASN A 704 27.59 56.73 -35.74
C ASN A 704 26.96 58.12 -35.95
N GLY A 705 27.26 59.10 -35.11
CA GLY A 705 26.71 60.47 -35.22
C GLY A 705 25.22 60.60 -34.89
N HIS A 706 24.62 59.62 -34.22
CA HIS A 706 23.20 59.61 -33.85
C HIS A 706 22.94 60.37 -32.54
N GLN A 707 23.10 61.70 -32.58
CA GLN A 707 23.06 62.56 -31.38
C GLN A 707 21.80 62.39 -30.51
N ARG A 708 20.61 62.33 -31.13
CA ARG A 708 19.33 62.17 -30.40
C ARG A 708 19.20 60.82 -29.68
N LEU A 709 19.77 59.76 -30.25
CA LEU A 709 19.75 58.43 -29.65
C LEU A 709 20.72 58.36 -28.45
N ALA A 710 21.89 59.00 -28.57
CA ALA A 710 22.85 59.11 -27.48
C ALA A 710 22.27 59.90 -26.30
N GLU A 711 21.59 61.03 -26.56
CA GLU A 711 20.97 61.86 -25.52
C GLU A 711 19.86 61.13 -24.74
N MET A 712 18.99 60.40 -25.44
CA MET A 712 17.94 59.61 -24.81
C MET A 712 18.51 58.50 -23.91
N ASN A 713 19.53 57.77 -24.39
CA ASN A 713 20.16 56.71 -23.59
C ASN A 713 20.99 57.26 -22.42
N ARG A 714 21.60 58.45 -22.53
CA ARG A 714 22.26 59.11 -21.38
C ARG A 714 21.29 59.45 -20.25
N THR A 715 20.03 59.75 -20.58
CA THR A 715 18.97 59.96 -19.58
C THR A 715 18.64 58.66 -18.84
N VAL A 716 18.58 57.55 -19.58
CA VAL A 716 18.38 56.21 -19.01
C VAL A 716 19.57 55.79 -18.15
N GLU A 717 20.80 56.02 -18.63
CA GLU A 717 22.05 55.76 -17.91
C GLU A 717 22.08 56.50 -16.57
N LYS A 718 21.75 57.80 -16.57
CA LYS A 718 21.70 58.63 -15.36
C LYS A 718 20.73 58.05 -14.33
N ASN A 719 19.54 57.63 -14.75
CA ASN A 719 18.53 57.06 -13.85
C ASN A 719 18.94 55.68 -13.34
N LEU A 720 19.56 54.84 -14.18
CA LEU A 720 20.10 53.55 -13.76
C LEU A 720 21.21 53.70 -12.70
N LEU A 721 22.12 54.65 -12.89
CA LEU A 721 23.15 54.98 -11.90
C LEU A 721 22.53 55.44 -10.58
N ALA A 722 21.53 56.33 -10.62
CA ALA A 722 20.83 56.80 -9.44
C ALA A 722 20.08 55.66 -8.71
N ILE A 723 19.40 54.78 -9.45
CA ILE A 723 18.73 53.59 -8.90
C ILE A 723 19.75 52.67 -8.21
N ILE A 724 20.87 52.36 -8.87
CA ILE A 724 21.90 51.46 -8.32
C ILE A 724 22.50 52.04 -7.04
N ASP A 725 22.82 53.34 -7.02
CA ASP A 725 23.32 54.05 -5.85
C ASP A 725 22.30 54.05 -4.69
N GLY A 726 21.05 54.38 -5.01
CA GLY A 726 19.92 54.38 -4.09
C GLY A 726 19.63 53.00 -3.47
N LEU A 727 19.87 51.91 -4.21
CA LEU A 727 19.69 50.53 -3.75
C LEU A 727 20.90 49.97 -2.98
N THR A 728 22.10 50.54 -3.14
CA THR A 728 23.35 50.03 -2.53
C THR A 728 23.80 50.83 -1.31
N THR A 729 23.35 52.07 -1.16
CA THR A 729 23.64 52.87 0.04
C THR A 729 22.98 52.25 1.27
N SER A 730 23.78 51.85 2.27
CA SER A 730 23.30 51.36 3.56
C SER A 730 23.02 52.55 4.48
N ASP A 731 21.82 52.65 5.07
CA ASP A 731 21.53 53.71 6.05
C ASP A 731 22.38 53.50 7.31
N GLY A 732 23.47 54.26 7.41
CA GLY A 732 24.18 54.48 8.65
C GLY A 732 23.28 55.23 9.63
N CYS A 733 23.18 54.71 10.85
CA CYS A 733 22.55 55.30 12.03
C CYS A 733 22.65 56.84 12.06
N CYS A 734 21.56 57.56 11.77
CA CYS A 734 21.35 58.96 12.16
C CYS A 734 19.84 59.27 12.13
N GLY A 735 19.14 58.89 13.19
CA GLY A 735 17.76 59.33 13.47
C GLY A 735 17.70 59.96 14.86
N GLY A 736 17.99 61.25 14.94
CA GLY A 736 17.90 62.03 16.17
C GLY A 736 16.45 62.26 16.61
N GLY A 737 16.24 62.26 17.93
CA GLY A 737 15.09 62.90 18.56
C GLY A 737 14.15 61.96 19.33
N LYS A 738 14.58 61.45 20.49
CA LYS A 738 13.70 61.28 21.66
C LYS A 738 14.53 61.21 22.95
N SER A 739 14.09 62.00 23.92
CA SER A 739 14.68 62.33 25.22
C SER A 739 15.40 61.19 25.93
N CYS A 740 16.65 61.44 26.30
CA CYS A 740 17.38 60.67 27.29
C CYS A 740 16.87 61.08 28.68
N ALA A 741 16.14 60.20 29.35
CA ALA A 741 15.91 60.27 30.79
C ALA A 741 16.88 59.29 31.46
N CYS A 742 17.90 59.86 32.09
CA CYS A 742 18.92 59.14 32.84
C CYS A 742 18.28 58.45 34.05
N ASN A 743 18.48 57.15 34.19
CA ASN A 743 18.45 56.52 35.51
C ASN A 743 19.66 55.60 35.62
N GLY A 744 20.68 56.10 36.33
CA GLY A 744 21.88 55.36 36.65
C GLY A 744 21.58 54.30 37.69
N LYS A 745 22.10 53.09 37.47
CA LYS A 745 22.62 52.26 38.54
C LYS A 745 23.97 51.69 38.12
N SER A 746 24.96 52.15 38.86
CA SER A 746 26.34 51.73 39.01
C SER A 746 26.51 50.24 39.31
N GLY A 747 27.65 49.69 38.88
CA GLY A 747 28.26 48.45 39.38
C GLY A 747 29.01 47.71 38.28
N SER A 748 30.19 48.17 37.85
CA SER A 748 31.52 47.82 38.39
C SER A 748 32.02 46.40 38.03
N ASN A 749 33.15 46.41 37.31
CA ASN A 749 34.25 45.43 37.24
C ASN A 749 34.15 44.21 36.31
N ALA A 750 34.83 44.36 35.16
CA ALA A 750 36.04 43.64 34.75
C ALA A 750 36.20 42.15 35.13
N CYS A 751 36.04 41.27 34.14
CA CYS A 751 37.12 40.49 33.50
C CYS A 751 36.66 40.06 32.11
#